data_AF-A0A9P6TS64-F1
#
_entry.id   AF-A0A9P6TS64-F1
#
_cell.length_a   1.000
_cell.length_b   1.000
_cell.length_c   1.000
_cell.angle_alpha   90.00
_cell.angle_beta   90.00
_cell.angle_gamma   90.00
#
_symmetry.space_group_name_H-M   'P 1'
#
loop_
_entity.id
_entity.type
_entity.pdbx_description
1 polymer ?
#
loop_
_entity_poly.entity_id
_entity_poly.type
_entity_poly.pdbx_seq_one_letter_code
_entity_poly.pdbx_strand_id
1 'polypeptide(L)'
;MDKLLIEGGARLNGEITVSGAKNAALPILCASLLSAEPVYLENVPNLQDVRTMLKLLGQMGVRSQVDGNSMMLDASSLDKPVAPYELVKTMRASILVLGPLVARFGHAQVSLPGGCAIGARPVDQHIKGLTAMGAQISIEHGFIDARARRLKGARVITDMITVTGTENLLMAAVLADGETVLENAAREPEVTDLANLLVAMGAKIDGIGTDQLVVRGVPKLHGARHAVIADRIEAGTFLCAAAAAGGDVTLRGVMPLSLEAVIDKLREAGAQVSAGDDWIRLRMDTRARAVSFRTSEYPAFPTDMQAQFMALDTIAPGTSHVVETIFENRFMHVQELSRLGANITIDGNTALVSGVDKLSGAKVMGTDLRASASLVIAALVADGHTLIDRIYHLDRGYDRMEVKLNALGANVSRGTTSGALAPVAEPGAPLTLALSKGRIFEETVPLLAAAGITVTGDPETSRKLILPTTDPNLRVIVVRATDVPTYVEYGAADFGVAGKDVLLEHGGDGLYQPIDLNIACCRLSVAVPYGFDYASAVRQGARLRVATKYVSSARKHFAAKGVHVDLIKLYGSMELAPLVGLADAIVDLVSSGGTLRANSLVEVEPIMEISSRLVVNQAALKLKRTKLKPVLDAFERASQGGAHAVAGCHADTAAAGA
;
A
#
# COMPACT_ATOMS: atom_id res chain seq x y z
N MET A 1 16.20 2.80 -10.72
CA MET A 1 15.59 3.19 -9.43
C MET A 1 16.70 3.30 -8.40
N ASP A 2 16.52 4.15 -7.41
CA ASP A 2 17.54 4.35 -6.37
C ASP A 2 17.53 3.18 -5.38
N LYS A 3 18.68 2.94 -4.77
CA LYS A 3 18.93 1.88 -3.78
C LYS A 3 19.86 2.38 -2.69
N LEU A 4 19.75 1.82 -1.50
CA LEU A 4 20.71 2.03 -0.41
C LEU A 4 21.58 0.79 -0.26
N LEU A 5 22.90 0.99 -0.22
CA LEU A 5 23.87 -0.03 0.17
C LEU A 5 24.41 0.37 1.54
N ILE A 6 24.23 -0.52 2.52
CA ILE A 6 24.60 -0.30 3.92
C ILE A 6 25.60 -1.37 4.33
N GLU A 7 26.74 -0.95 4.87
CA GLU A 7 27.67 -1.83 5.57
C GLU A 7 27.38 -1.76 7.08
N GLY A 8 27.01 -2.88 7.68
CA GLY A 8 26.62 -2.94 9.09
C GLY A 8 27.83 -2.99 10.04
N GLY A 9 27.56 -2.74 11.33
CA GLY A 9 28.54 -2.85 12.42
C GLY A 9 29.10 -1.53 12.96
N ALA A 10 28.75 -0.38 12.36
CA ALA A 10 29.14 0.93 12.86
C ALA A 10 28.26 1.41 14.02
N ARG A 11 28.87 1.94 15.09
CA ARG A 11 28.13 2.64 16.18
C ARG A 11 27.73 4.04 15.74
N LEU A 12 26.55 4.49 16.14
CA LEU A 12 26.05 5.82 15.81
C LEU A 12 26.40 6.84 16.89
N ASN A 13 27.13 7.90 16.55
CA ASN A 13 27.54 8.93 17.48
C ASN A 13 27.45 10.31 16.84
N GLY A 14 26.92 11.28 17.58
CA GLY A 14 26.88 12.68 17.13
C GLY A 14 25.51 13.31 17.31
N GLU A 15 25.24 14.33 16.49
CA GLU A 15 24.05 15.15 16.59
C GLU A 15 23.43 15.40 15.21
N ILE A 16 22.10 15.29 15.11
CA ILE A 16 21.34 15.63 13.91
C ILE A 16 20.09 16.44 14.28
N THR A 17 19.58 17.21 13.31
CA THR A 17 18.30 17.93 13.43
C THR A 17 17.19 17.12 12.78
N VAL A 18 16.06 17.02 13.49
CA VAL A 18 14.84 16.36 13.00
C VAL A 18 14.13 17.30 12.02
N SER A 19 13.70 16.77 10.88
CA SER A 19 12.96 17.52 9.86
C SER A 19 11.51 17.73 10.29
N GLY A 20 10.81 18.65 9.63
CA GLY A 20 9.37 18.82 9.85
C GLY A 20 8.55 17.57 9.53
N ALA A 21 7.44 17.41 10.24
CA ALA A 21 6.53 16.28 10.16
C ALA A 21 5.78 16.28 8.83
N LYS A 22 5.98 15.22 8.03
CA LYS A 22 5.22 15.03 6.79
C LYS A 22 3.71 14.96 7.07
N ASN A 23 3.32 14.25 8.13
CA ASN A 23 1.91 14.07 8.48
C ASN A 23 1.24 15.36 9.00
N ALA A 24 2.00 16.33 9.53
CA ALA A 24 1.46 17.67 9.85
C ALA A 24 1.49 18.60 8.64
N ALA A 25 2.55 18.55 7.83
CA ALA A 25 2.70 19.39 6.65
C ALA A 25 1.54 19.21 5.66
N LEU A 26 1.12 17.96 5.38
CA LEU A 26 0.07 17.70 4.39
C LEU A 26 -1.28 18.38 4.69
N PRO A 27 -1.90 18.25 5.88
CA PRO A 27 -3.11 19.00 6.22
C PRO A 27 -2.88 20.50 6.30
N ILE A 28 -1.71 20.95 6.78
CA ILE A 28 -1.34 22.37 6.84
C ILE A 28 -1.28 23.01 5.43
N LEU A 29 -0.75 22.30 4.45
CA LEU A 29 -0.79 22.72 3.04
C LEU A 29 -2.23 22.84 2.54
N CYS A 30 -3.11 21.90 2.91
CA CYS A 30 -4.54 21.98 2.57
C CYS A 30 -5.26 23.15 3.27
N ALA A 31 -4.86 23.52 4.49
CA ALA A 31 -5.45 24.62 5.23
C ALA A 31 -5.28 25.98 4.52
N SER A 32 -4.26 26.14 3.65
CA SER A 32 -4.09 27.35 2.83
C SER A 32 -5.28 27.59 1.90
N LEU A 33 -6.05 26.55 1.55
CA LEU A 33 -7.27 26.65 0.76
C LEU A 33 -8.37 27.44 1.47
N LEU A 34 -8.31 27.63 2.79
CA LEU A 34 -9.34 28.32 3.57
C LEU A 34 -9.22 29.85 3.53
N SER A 35 -8.11 30.40 3.03
CA SER A 35 -7.86 31.85 3.01
C SER A 35 -7.53 32.37 1.60
N ALA A 36 -8.00 33.59 1.31
CA ALA A 36 -7.59 34.33 0.11
C ALA A 36 -6.29 35.11 0.33
N GLU A 37 -5.81 35.21 1.57
CA GLU A 37 -4.55 35.85 1.91
C GLU A 37 -3.42 34.80 1.96
N PRO A 38 -2.17 35.17 1.64
CA PRO A 38 -1.05 34.23 1.64
C PRO A 38 -0.79 33.60 3.02
N VAL A 39 -0.48 32.30 3.03
CA VAL A 39 0.01 31.56 4.19
C VAL A 39 1.50 31.27 4.01
N TYR A 40 2.29 31.54 5.04
CA TYR A 40 3.74 31.35 5.06
C TYR A 40 4.08 30.20 6.00
N LEU A 41 4.73 29.18 5.47
CA LEU A 41 5.08 27.97 6.18
C LEU A 41 6.59 27.85 6.30
N GLU A 42 7.07 27.46 7.48
CA GLU A 42 8.46 27.15 7.77
C GLU A 42 8.59 25.69 8.20
N ASN A 43 9.81 25.15 8.12
CA ASN A 43 10.12 23.75 8.45
C ASN A 43 9.30 22.71 7.66
N VAL A 44 8.94 23.00 6.40
CA VAL A 44 8.24 22.03 5.56
C VAL A 44 9.25 21.04 4.95
N PRO A 45 9.07 19.71 5.12
CA PRO A 45 10.05 18.74 4.66
C PRO A 45 9.99 18.55 3.13
N ASN A 46 11.15 18.37 2.49
CA ASN A 46 11.25 18.19 1.04
C ASN A 46 10.99 16.73 0.58
N LEU A 47 9.78 16.25 0.80
CA LEU A 47 9.38 14.86 0.55
C LEU A 47 8.52 14.71 -0.70
N GLN A 48 8.48 13.50 -1.26
CA GLN A 48 7.69 13.20 -2.46
C GLN A 48 6.19 13.49 -2.27
N ASP A 49 5.62 13.13 -1.11
CA ASP A 49 4.20 13.37 -0.81
C ASP A 49 3.90 14.88 -0.70
N VAL A 50 4.82 15.68 -0.14
CA VAL A 50 4.70 17.16 -0.10
C VAL A 50 4.73 17.75 -1.50
N ARG A 51 5.66 17.31 -2.37
CA ARG A 51 5.71 17.75 -3.77
C ARG A 51 4.43 17.37 -4.54
N THR A 52 3.88 16.19 -4.28
CA THR A 52 2.60 15.75 -4.87
C THR A 52 1.44 16.63 -4.40
N MET A 53 1.39 16.98 -3.11
CA MET A 53 0.38 17.91 -2.59
C MET A 53 0.50 19.30 -3.22
N LEU A 54 1.71 19.84 -3.34
CA LEU A 54 1.94 21.13 -4.00
C LEU A 54 1.52 21.12 -5.47
N LYS A 55 1.75 20.01 -6.20
CA LYS A 55 1.26 19.83 -7.57
C LYS A 55 -0.27 19.82 -7.63
N LEU A 56 -0.91 19.14 -6.69
CA LEU A 56 -2.38 19.10 -6.58
C LEU A 56 -2.95 20.50 -6.35
N LEU A 57 -2.44 21.22 -5.35
CA LEU A 57 -2.86 22.58 -5.04
C LEU A 57 -2.58 23.53 -6.22
N GLY A 58 -1.44 23.37 -6.90
CA GLY A 58 -1.08 24.13 -8.09
C GLY A 58 -2.07 23.94 -9.25
N GLN A 59 -2.56 22.71 -9.47
CA GLN A 59 -3.57 22.43 -10.49
C GLN A 59 -4.93 23.07 -10.19
N MET A 60 -5.24 23.32 -8.91
CA MET A 60 -6.46 24.04 -8.48
C MET A 60 -6.32 25.56 -8.65
N GLY A 61 -5.10 26.08 -8.84
CA GLY A 61 -4.82 27.51 -8.98
C GLY A 61 -4.11 28.15 -7.78
N VAL A 62 -3.64 27.35 -6.81
CA VAL A 62 -2.81 27.85 -5.69
C VAL A 62 -1.39 28.14 -6.20
N ARG A 63 -0.91 29.36 -5.99
CA ARG A 63 0.46 29.74 -6.31
C ARG A 63 1.36 29.37 -5.13
N SER A 64 2.50 28.76 -5.41
CA SER A 64 3.49 28.42 -4.40
C SER A 64 4.85 29.03 -4.73
N GLN A 65 5.53 29.55 -3.71
CA GLN A 65 6.94 29.93 -3.76
C GLN A 65 7.66 29.10 -2.71
N VAL A 66 8.72 28.38 -3.10
CA VAL A 66 9.46 27.49 -2.21
C VAL A 66 10.91 27.97 -2.14
N ASP A 67 11.41 28.14 -0.92
CA ASP A 67 12.80 28.49 -0.61
C ASP A 67 13.32 27.61 0.52
N GLY A 68 14.14 26.62 0.18
CA GLY A 68 14.60 25.59 1.12
C GLY A 68 13.43 24.84 1.77
N ASN A 69 13.33 24.96 3.10
CA ASN A 69 12.26 24.36 3.90
C ASN A 69 11.13 25.36 4.23
N SER A 70 11.15 26.55 3.61
CA SER A 70 10.12 27.56 3.76
C SER A 70 9.32 27.71 2.48
N MET A 71 8.03 28.05 2.60
CA MET A 71 7.20 28.30 1.44
C MET A 71 6.07 29.28 1.71
N MET A 72 5.62 29.96 0.65
CA MET A 72 4.42 30.78 0.65
C MET A 72 3.37 30.12 -0.26
N LEU A 73 2.14 30.03 0.22
CA LEU A 73 0.98 29.56 -0.54
C LEU A 73 -0.04 30.69 -0.69
N ASP A 74 -0.46 30.97 -1.91
CA ASP A 74 -1.49 31.96 -2.24
C ASP A 74 -2.63 31.29 -3.02
N ALA A 75 -3.78 31.17 -2.34
CA ALA A 75 -5.02 30.60 -2.89
C ALA A 75 -6.06 31.69 -3.27
N SER A 76 -5.62 32.92 -3.52
CA SER A 76 -6.48 34.04 -3.92
C SER A 76 -7.07 33.86 -5.33
N SER A 77 -6.34 33.20 -6.23
CA SER A 77 -6.74 32.94 -7.63
C SER A 77 -7.32 31.54 -7.88
N LEU A 78 -7.74 30.82 -6.85
CA LEU A 78 -8.31 29.46 -7.01
C LEU A 78 -9.69 29.55 -7.67
N ASP A 79 -9.84 28.93 -8.84
CA ASP A 79 -11.09 28.90 -9.62
C ASP A 79 -11.64 27.48 -9.88
N LYS A 80 -10.85 26.43 -9.60
CA LYS A 80 -11.20 25.03 -9.87
C LYS A 80 -11.05 24.13 -8.63
N PRO A 81 -12.12 23.92 -7.84
CA PRO A 81 -12.10 23.05 -6.65
C PRO A 81 -12.23 21.55 -7.03
N VAL A 82 -11.34 21.06 -7.90
CA VAL A 82 -11.33 19.68 -8.40
C VAL A 82 -10.00 19.01 -8.10
N ALA A 83 -10.03 17.85 -7.44
CA ALA A 83 -8.87 17.00 -7.21
C ALA A 83 -8.93 15.75 -8.12
N PRO A 84 -8.12 15.71 -9.20
CA PRO A 84 -8.22 14.67 -10.22
C PRO A 84 -7.64 13.32 -9.79
N TYR A 85 -8.17 12.25 -10.38
CA TYR A 85 -7.76 10.86 -10.13
C TYR A 85 -6.25 10.63 -10.24
N GLU A 86 -5.60 11.20 -11.26
CA GLU A 86 -4.17 10.98 -11.54
C GLU A 86 -3.25 11.38 -10.38
N LEU A 87 -3.62 12.39 -9.60
CA LEU A 87 -2.86 12.79 -8.42
C LEU A 87 -3.36 12.07 -7.16
N VAL A 88 -4.68 11.93 -7.00
CA VAL A 88 -5.27 11.26 -5.83
C VAL A 88 -4.81 9.81 -5.70
N LYS A 89 -4.72 9.06 -6.82
CA LYS A 89 -4.28 7.66 -6.82
C LYS A 89 -2.84 7.49 -6.31
N THR A 90 -2.02 8.52 -6.41
CA THR A 90 -0.61 8.47 -5.99
C THR A 90 -0.42 8.75 -4.51
N MET A 91 -1.35 9.48 -3.88
CA MET A 91 -1.25 9.87 -2.48
C MET A 91 -2.62 9.98 -1.83
N ARG A 92 -2.89 9.08 -0.88
CA ARG A 92 -4.17 9.01 -0.16
C ARG A 92 -4.53 10.28 0.63
N ALA A 93 -3.54 11.02 1.14
CA ALA A 93 -3.74 12.26 1.89
C ALA A 93 -4.36 13.39 1.06
N SER A 94 -4.45 13.24 -0.26
CA SER A 94 -5.17 14.16 -1.16
C SER A 94 -6.63 14.38 -0.78
N ILE A 95 -7.27 13.46 -0.04
CA ILE A 95 -8.64 13.62 0.48
C ILE A 95 -8.79 14.85 1.40
N LEU A 96 -7.70 15.34 2.01
CA LEU A 96 -7.71 16.48 2.93
C LEU A 96 -8.10 17.81 2.27
N VAL A 97 -8.10 17.90 0.94
CA VAL A 97 -8.61 19.09 0.24
C VAL A 97 -10.14 19.19 0.30
N LEU A 98 -10.86 18.09 0.57
CA LEU A 98 -12.31 18.03 0.50
C LEU A 98 -12.99 19.03 1.45
N GLY A 99 -12.68 18.97 2.73
CA GLY A 99 -13.23 19.83 3.79
C GLY A 99 -13.03 21.31 3.51
N PRO A 100 -11.79 21.80 3.31
CA PRO A 100 -11.55 23.22 3.09
C PRO A 100 -12.15 23.73 1.77
N LEU A 101 -12.22 22.90 0.72
CA LEU A 101 -12.88 23.28 -0.54
C LEU A 101 -14.39 23.46 -0.35
N VAL A 102 -15.07 22.52 0.31
CA VAL A 102 -16.51 22.64 0.59
C VAL A 102 -16.78 23.83 1.52
N ALA A 103 -15.93 24.06 2.52
CA ALA A 103 -16.10 25.14 3.49
C ALA A 103 -15.99 26.54 2.85
N ARG A 104 -15.05 26.74 1.92
CA ARG A 104 -14.83 28.06 1.30
C ARG A 104 -15.60 28.26 -0.01
N PHE A 105 -15.71 27.23 -0.85
CA PHE A 105 -16.30 27.34 -2.19
C PHE A 105 -17.73 26.75 -2.27
N GLY A 106 -18.20 26.11 -1.20
CA GLY A 106 -19.51 25.46 -1.17
C GLY A 106 -19.63 24.21 -2.05
N HIS A 107 -18.54 23.80 -2.72
CA HIS A 107 -18.50 22.60 -3.52
C HIS A 107 -17.07 22.07 -3.66
N ALA A 108 -16.95 20.76 -3.86
CA ALA A 108 -15.68 20.11 -4.16
C ALA A 108 -15.93 18.80 -4.93
N GLN A 109 -15.04 18.49 -5.87
CA GLN A 109 -15.01 17.18 -6.53
C GLN A 109 -13.65 16.52 -6.29
N VAL A 110 -13.63 15.44 -5.52
CA VAL A 110 -12.38 14.77 -5.10
C VAL A 110 -12.44 13.29 -5.46
N SER A 111 -11.46 12.79 -6.20
CA SER A 111 -11.42 11.37 -6.52
C SER A 111 -11.32 10.51 -5.25
N LEU A 112 -11.91 9.31 -5.28
CA LEU A 112 -11.79 8.36 -4.20
C LEU A 112 -10.34 7.84 -4.14
N PRO A 113 -9.68 7.86 -2.97
CA PRO A 113 -8.40 7.22 -2.81
C PRO A 113 -8.51 5.71 -3.06
N GLY A 114 -7.52 5.14 -3.75
CA GLY A 114 -7.44 3.70 -3.99
C GLY A 114 -7.18 2.88 -2.72
N GLY A 115 -7.07 1.57 -2.90
CA GLY A 115 -6.69 0.62 -1.84
C GLY A 115 -5.29 0.90 -1.28
N CYS A 116 -5.05 0.48 -0.04
CA CYS A 116 -3.75 0.65 0.63
C CYS A 116 -3.21 -0.73 1.05
N ALA A 117 -1.92 -0.99 0.78
CA ALA A 117 -1.31 -2.30 1.01
C ALA A 117 -1.30 -2.73 2.49
N ILE A 118 -1.28 -1.77 3.43
CA ILE A 118 -1.25 -2.04 4.87
C ILE A 118 -2.65 -2.31 5.47
N GLY A 119 -3.74 -2.09 4.74
CA GLY A 119 -5.10 -2.34 5.24
C GLY A 119 -6.18 -1.47 4.59
N ALA A 120 -7.44 -1.81 4.87
CA ALA A 120 -8.58 -1.00 4.48
C ALA A 120 -8.53 0.35 5.21
N ARG A 121 -8.70 1.42 4.44
CA ARG A 121 -8.83 2.77 4.98
C ARG A 121 -10.05 3.36 4.30
N PRO A 122 -11.24 3.29 4.91
CA PRO A 122 -12.41 3.91 4.32
C PRO A 122 -12.35 5.45 4.48
N VAL A 123 -13.17 6.16 3.70
CA VAL A 123 -13.35 7.63 3.78
C VAL A 123 -14.74 8.00 4.32
N ASP A 124 -15.47 6.99 4.81
CA ASP A 124 -16.81 7.05 5.35
C ASP A 124 -16.96 8.11 6.45
N GLN A 125 -15.99 8.21 7.37
CA GLN A 125 -16.03 9.18 8.46
C GLN A 125 -15.96 10.64 7.96
N HIS A 126 -15.23 10.89 6.86
CA HIS A 126 -15.20 12.20 6.21
C HIS A 126 -16.56 12.57 5.64
N ILE A 127 -17.19 11.63 4.93
CA ILE A 127 -18.50 11.79 4.30
C ILE A 127 -19.56 11.99 5.38
N LYS A 128 -19.59 11.11 6.38
CA LYS A 128 -20.54 11.15 7.51
C LYS A 128 -20.51 12.50 8.21
N GLY A 129 -19.33 13.00 8.55
CA GLY A 129 -19.18 14.29 9.22
C GLY A 129 -19.62 15.47 8.36
N LEU A 130 -19.23 15.52 7.07
CA LEU A 130 -19.65 16.59 6.17
C LEU A 130 -21.16 16.57 5.90
N THR A 131 -21.77 15.39 5.78
CA THR A 131 -23.24 15.24 5.66
C THR A 131 -23.94 15.73 6.92
N ALA A 132 -23.42 15.42 8.11
CA ALA A 132 -23.95 15.94 9.38
C ALA A 132 -23.87 17.48 9.46
N MET A 133 -22.86 18.09 8.82
CA MET A 133 -22.72 19.53 8.65
C MET A 133 -23.56 20.12 7.49
N GLY A 134 -24.45 19.32 6.89
CA GLY A 134 -25.39 19.77 5.86
C GLY A 134 -24.88 19.71 4.42
N ALA A 135 -23.75 19.04 4.16
CA ALA A 135 -23.32 18.78 2.78
C ALA A 135 -24.16 17.69 2.11
N GLN A 136 -24.51 17.91 0.85
CA GLN A 136 -25.03 16.89 -0.05
C GLN A 136 -23.84 16.21 -0.73
N ILE A 137 -23.73 14.89 -0.57
CA ILE A 137 -22.60 14.13 -1.11
C ILE A 137 -23.13 13.01 -1.99
N SER A 138 -22.64 12.93 -3.23
CA SER A 138 -22.79 11.77 -4.10
C SER A 138 -21.44 11.17 -4.47
N ILE A 139 -21.44 9.88 -4.79
CA ILE A 139 -20.26 9.18 -5.30
C ILE A 139 -20.57 8.77 -6.74
N GLU A 140 -19.93 9.43 -7.70
CA GLU A 140 -20.18 9.25 -9.12
C GLU A 140 -18.85 9.00 -9.83
N HIS A 141 -18.78 7.94 -10.64
CA HIS A 141 -17.58 7.59 -11.43
C HIS A 141 -16.27 7.54 -10.62
N GLY A 142 -16.33 7.19 -9.34
CA GLY A 142 -15.15 7.14 -8.46
C GLY A 142 -14.72 8.51 -7.92
N PHE A 143 -15.57 9.53 -7.99
CA PHE A 143 -15.38 10.83 -7.36
C PHE A 143 -16.41 11.05 -6.26
N ILE A 144 -16.00 11.73 -5.20
CA ILE A 144 -16.85 12.36 -4.21
C ILE A 144 -17.23 13.73 -4.76
N ASP A 145 -18.50 13.95 -5.11
CA ASP A 145 -19.07 15.27 -5.38
C ASP A 145 -19.77 15.73 -4.10
N ALA A 146 -19.25 16.79 -3.47
CA ALA A 146 -19.77 17.35 -2.24
C ALA A 146 -20.21 18.79 -2.46
N ARG A 147 -21.43 19.14 -2.03
CA ARG A 147 -22.02 20.47 -2.20
C ARG A 147 -22.73 20.94 -0.94
N ALA A 148 -22.51 22.20 -0.57
CA ALA A 148 -23.21 22.87 0.50
C ALA A 148 -23.28 24.37 0.20
N ARG A 149 -24.46 25.00 0.28
CA ARG A 149 -24.54 26.47 0.15
C ARG A 149 -23.66 27.16 1.21
N ARG A 150 -23.71 26.63 2.43
CA ARG A 150 -22.79 26.91 3.54
C ARG A 150 -22.92 25.76 4.51
N LEU A 151 -21.80 25.20 4.96
CA LEU A 151 -21.81 24.19 6.01
C LEU A 151 -22.42 24.76 7.29
N LYS A 152 -23.09 23.91 8.06
CA LYS A 152 -23.72 24.25 9.34
C LYS A 152 -22.94 23.62 10.48
N GLY A 153 -22.97 24.29 11.63
CA GLY A 153 -22.51 23.72 12.89
C GLY A 153 -23.27 22.43 13.20
N ALA A 154 -22.56 21.41 13.66
CA ALA A 154 -23.13 20.11 13.97
C ALA A 154 -22.36 19.40 15.10
N ARG A 155 -23.01 18.46 15.79
CA ARG A 155 -22.31 17.50 16.64
C ARG A 155 -21.95 16.28 15.81
N VAL A 156 -20.66 16.01 15.65
CA VAL A 156 -20.13 14.91 14.85
C VAL A 156 -19.34 13.97 15.75
N ILE A 157 -19.78 12.71 15.79
CA ILE A 157 -19.10 11.63 16.53
C ILE A 157 -18.60 10.63 15.49
N THR A 158 -17.29 10.46 15.41
CA THR A 158 -16.70 9.45 14.51
C THR A 158 -16.80 8.06 15.14
N ASP A 159 -17.11 7.05 14.32
CA ASP A 159 -17.30 5.67 14.78
C ASP A 159 -15.97 5.02 15.21
N MET A 160 -14.87 5.58 14.72
CA MET A 160 -13.51 5.23 15.09
C MET A 160 -12.63 6.49 15.12
N ILE A 161 -11.50 6.42 15.80
CA ILE A 161 -10.51 7.50 15.75
C ILE A 161 -9.89 7.54 14.34
N THR A 162 -9.91 8.71 13.72
CA THR A 162 -9.42 8.90 12.35
C THR A 162 -8.69 10.23 12.22
N VAL A 163 -7.36 10.17 12.09
CA VAL A 163 -6.50 11.38 11.97
C VAL A 163 -6.95 12.27 10.82
N THR A 164 -6.96 11.73 9.59
CA THR A 164 -7.34 12.52 8.41
C THR A 164 -8.82 12.92 8.42
N GLY A 165 -9.68 12.11 9.05
CA GLY A 165 -11.10 12.45 9.21
C GLY A 165 -11.27 13.66 10.12
N THR A 166 -10.62 13.66 11.29
CA THR A 166 -10.59 14.79 12.23
C THR A 166 -10.00 16.03 11.57
N GLU A 167 -8.86 15.95 10.90
CA GLU A 167 -8.24 17.08 10.20
C GLU A 167 -9.18 17.71 9.16
N ASN A 168 -9.79 16.88 8.32
CA ASN A 168 -10.68 17.32 7.26
C ASN A 168 -11.95 17.99 7.80
N LEU A 169 -12.55 17.42 8.85
CA LEU A 169 -13.74 17.96 9.50
C LEU A 169 -13.42 19.23 10.30
N LEU A 170 -12.25 19.28 10.94
CA LEU A 170 -11.76 20.48 11.61
C LEU A 170 -11.62 21.64 10.63
N MET A 171 -10.93 21.43 9.49
CA MET A 171 -10.84 22.43 8.42
C MET A 171 -12.20 22.81 7.84
N ALA A 172 -13.17 21.88 7.79
CA ALA A 172 -14.51 22.20 7.32
C ALA A 172 -15.29 23.07 8.31
N ALA A 173 -15.13 22.83 9.60
CA ALA A 173 -15.89 23.45 10.68
C ALA A 173 -15.54 24.93 10.90
N VAL A 174 -14.30 25.35 10.63
CA VAL A 174 -13.86 26.73 10.92
C VAL A 174 -14.60 27.81 10.12
N LEU A 175 -15.22 27.49 8.98
CA LEU A 175 -16.03 28.44 8.20
C LEU A 175 -17.54 28.10 8.20
N ALA A 176 -17.94 27.07 8.93
CA ALA A 176 -19.34 26.67 9.05
C ALA A 176 -20.18 27.77 9.76
N ASP A 177 -21.50 27.71 9.59
CA ASP A 177 -22.43 28.60 10.28
C ASP A 177 -22.93 27.93 11.57
N GLY A 178 -22.41 28.39 12.70
CA GLY A 178 -22.71 27.87 14.04
C GLY A 178 -21.51 27.20 14.72
N GLU A 179 -21.81 26.46 15.78
CA GLU A 179 -20.82 25.70 16.54
C GLU A 179 -20.83 24.23 16.08
N THR A 180 -19.63 23.69 15.86
CA THR A 180 -19.41 22.27 15.58
C THR A 180 -18.68 21.64 16.75
N VAL A 181 -19.18 20.50 17.23
CA VAL A 181 -18.50 19.68 18.25
C VAL A 181 -18.03 18.40 17.58
N LEU A 182 -16.73 18.19 17.51
CA LEU A 182 -16.12 16.95 17.04
C LEU A 182 -15.77 16.11 18.28
N GLU A 183 -16.43 14.96 18.44
CA GLU A 183 -16.16 14.02 19.54
C GLU A 183 -15.46 12.77 19.00
N ASN A 184 -14.70 12.09 19.88
CA ASN A 184 -13.82 10.99 19.49
C ASN A 184 -12.76 11.43 18.47
N ALA A 185 -12.31 12.69 18.59
CA ALA A 185 -11.33 13.29 17.71
C ALA A 185 -9.94 12.67 17.91
N ALA A 186 -9.18 12.54 16.82
CA ALA A 186 -7.78 12.14 16.88
C ALA A 186 -6.96 13.18 17.66
N ARG A 187 -6.07 12.70 18.54
CA ARG A 187 -5.29 13.50 19.49
C ARG A 187 -3.83 13.64 19.08
N GLU A 188 -3.47 13.10 17.93
CA GLU A 188 -2.14 13.14 17.36
C GLU A 188 -1.56 14.58 17.33
N PRO A 189 -0.25 14.77 17.61
CA PRO A 189 0.38 16.08 17.57
C PRO A 189 0.16 16.83 16.24
N GLU A 190 0.01 16.09 15.14
CA GLU A 190 -0.28 16.63 13.81
C GLU A 190 -1.65 17.33 13.73
N VAL A 191 -2.68 16.82 14.43
CA VAL A 191 -4.01 17.47 14.52
C VAL A 191 -3.92 18.76 15.34
N THR A 192 -3.15 18.73 16.42
CA THR A 192 -2.89 19.90 17.26
C THR A 192 -2.16 20.99 16.46
N ASP A 193 -1.17 20.61 15.65
CA ASP A 193 -0.41 21.55 14.81
C ASP A 193 -1.30 22.23 13.77
N LEU A 194 -2.17 21.46 13.10
CA LEU A 194 -3.19 22.01 12.20
C LEU A 194 -4.12 22.99 12.93
N ALA A 195 -4.61 22.63 14.12
CA ALA A 195 -5.49 23.50 14.90
C ALA A 195 -4.79 24.83 15.25
N ASN A 196 -3.51 24.79 15.62
CA ASN A 196 -2.73 25.98 15.93
C ASN A 196 -2.57 26.91 14.71
N LEU A 197 -2.31 26.37 13.51
CA LEU A 197 -2.33 27.16 12.28
C LEU A 197 -3.71 27.79 12.05
N LEU A 198 -4.79 27.02 12.18
CA LEU A 198 -6.15 27.52 11.98
C LEU A 198 -6.49 28.66 12.96
N VAL A 199 -6.08 28.55 14.23
CA VAL A 199 -6.20 29.63 15.23
C VAL A 199 -5.37 30.85 14.81
N ALA A 200 -4.14 30.68 14.34
CA ALA A 200 -3.32 31.77 13.82
C ALA A 200 -3.95 32.45 12.59
N MET A 201 -4.72 31.72 11.79
CA MET A 201 -5.52 32.24 10.68
C MET A 201 -6.84 32.91 11.14
N GLY A 202 -7.19 32.87 12.43
CA GLY A 202 -8.37 33.51 13.02
C GLY A 202 -9.53 32.57 13.38
N ALA A 203 -9.34 31.25 13.34
CA ALA A 203 -10.35 30.30 13.79
C ALA A 203 -10.53 30.34 15.31
N LYS A 204 -11.69 29.88 15.79
CA LYS A 204 -12.02 29.75 17.22
C LYS A 204 -12.22 28.28 17.55
N ILE A 205 -11.22 27.68 18.18
CA ILE A 205 -11.16 26.25 18.47
C ILE A 205 -10.81 26.06 19.94
N ASP A 206 -11.72 25.46 20.70
CA ASP A 206 -11.51 25.02 22.08
C ASP A 206 -11.24 23.51 22.10
N GLY A 207 -10.52 23.01 23.12
CA GLY A 207 -10.25 21.58 23.31
C GLY A 207 -9.07 21.01 22.51
N ILE A 208 -8.19 21.86 21.97
CA ILE A 208 -7.00 21.43 21.21
C ILE A 208 -6.17 20.41 22.01
N GLY A 209 -5.81 19.29 21.38
CA GLY A 209 -5.07 18.18 22.00
C GLY A 209 -5.94 17.17 22.78
N THR A 210 -7.24 17.42 22.90
CA THR A 210 -8.21 16.50 23.51
C THR A 210 -9.01 15.74 22.45
N ASP A 211 -9.80 14.75 22.88
CA ASP A 211 -10.71 13.97 22.04
C ASP A 211 -12.03 14.70 21.72
N GLN A 212 -12.21 15.93 22.24
CA GLN A 212 -13.35 16.78 21.95
C GLN A 212 -12.89 18.17 21.49
N LEU A 213 -13.19 18.51 20.22
CA LEU A 213 -12.91 19.83 19.66
C LEU A 213 -14.22 20.61 19.51
N VAL A 214 -14.28 21.82 20.07
CA VAL A 214 -15.41 22.73 19.90
C VAL A 214 -14.99 23.87 19.00
N VAL A 215 -15.58 23.92 17.81
CA VAL A 215 -15.21 24.87 16.74
C VAL A 215 -16.36 25.84 16.53
N ARG A 216 -16.11 27.13 16.78
CA ARG A 216 -17.08 28.19 16.47
C ARG A 216 -16.74 28.76 15.10
N GLY A 217 -17.58 28.44 14.11
CA GLY A 217 -17.35 28.86 12.74
C GLY A 217 -17.30 30.38 12.59
N VAL A 218 -16.35 30.87 11.79
CA VAL A 218 -16.12 32.29 11.54
C VAL A 218 -16.45 32.65 10.08
N PRO A 219 -16.76 33.93 9.77
CA PRO A 219 -17.11 34.32 8.41
C PRO A 219 -15.97 34.18 7.39
N LYS A 220 -14.72 34.34 7.84
CA LYS A 220 -13.51 34.26 7.01
C LYS A 220 -12.29 33.96 7.87
N LEU A 221 -11.25 33.40 7.24
CA LEU A 221 -9.90 33.29 7.78
C LEU A 221 -8.96 34.27 7.07
N HIS A 222 -7.78 34.50 7.67
CA HIS A 222 -6.73 35.39 7.22
C HIS A 222 -5.44 34.64 6.91
N GLY A 223 -4.45 35.35 6.36
CA GLY A 223 -3.10 34.83 6.17
C GLY A 223 -2.41 34.63 7.53
N ALA A 224 -1.46 33.70 7.59
CA ALA A 224 -0.73 33.39 8.82
C ALA A 224 0.71 32.95 8.53
N ARG A 225 1.56 33.00 9.56
CA ARG A 225 2.90 32.38 9.58
C ARG A 225 2.86 31.20 10.53
N HIS A 226 3.40 30.06 10.11
CA HIS A 226 3.42 28.84 10.92
C HIS A 226 4.63 27.97 10.61
N ALA A 227 5.28 27.43 11.64
CA ALA A 227 6.35 26.45 11.48
C ALA A 227 5.81 25.05 11.75
N VAL A 228 5.94 24.15 10.77
CA VAL A 228 5.50 22.75 10.93
C VAL A 228 6.29 22.10 12.06
N ILE A 229 5.60 21.36 12.95
CA ILE A 229 6.27 20.63 14.04
C ILE A 229 7.26 19.60 13.51
N ALA A 230 8.25 19.20 14.32
CA ALA A 230 9.19 18.16 13.94
C ALA A 230 8.56 16.77 13.84
N ASP A 231 9.11 15.93 12.96
CA ASP A 231 8.64 14.58 12.70
C ASP A 231 9.01 13.64 13.86
N ARG A 232 8.04 13.42 14.75
CA ARG A 232 8.19 12.48 15.88
C ARG A 232 8.50 11.05 15.45
N ILE A 233 8.11 10.63 14.23
CA ILE A 233 8.39 9.29 13.71
C ILE A 233 9.81 9.23 13.14
N GLU A 234 10.28 10.27 12.47
CA GLU A 234 11.70 10.39 12.12
C GLU A 234 12.57 10.34 13.37
N ALA A 235 12.24 11.15 14.39
CA ALA A 235 12.96 11.16 15.66
C ALA A 235 13.01 9.76 16.28
N GLY A 236 11.84 9.12 16.45
CA GLY A 236 11.77 7.74 16.96
C GLY A 236 12.60 6.75 16.14
N THR A 237 12.64 6.91 14.81
CA THR A 237 13.40 6.02 13.92
C THR A 237 14.91 6.14 14.15
N PHE A 238 15.45 7.36 14.28
CA PHE A 238 16.86 7.56 14.60
C PHE A 238 17.20 7.10 16.02
N LEU A 239 16.28 7.26 16.98
CA LEU A 239 16.45 6.70 18.33
C LEU A 239 16.50 5.16 18.31
N CYS A 240 15.63 4.50 17.55
CA CYS A 240 15.68 3.04 17.34
C CYS A 240 16.97 2.61 16.63
N ALA A 241 17.43 3.37 15.63
CA ALA A 241 18.70 3.10 14.94
C ALA A 241 19.89 3.17 15.91
N ALA A 242 19.95 4.20 16.75
CA ALA A 242 20.98 4.36 17.77
C ALA A 242 20.88 3.28 18.87
N ALA A 243 19.68 2.88 19.25
CA ALA A 243 19.46 1.79 20.21
C ALA A 243 19.90 0.42 19.64
N ALA A 244 19.69 0.17 18.34
CA ALA A 244 20.09 -1.07 17.69
C ALA A 244 21.61 -1.14 17.46
N ALA A 245 22.18 -0.10 16.84
CA ALA A 245 23.60 -0.04 16.51
C ALA A 245 24.51 0.27 17.71
N GLY A 246 23.93 0.80 18.79
CA GLY A 246 24.67 1.35 19.92
C GLY A 246 25.32 2.71 19.60
N GLY A 247 25.72 3.42 20.65
CA GLY A 247 26.40 4.72 20.58
C GLY A 247 25.69 5.81 21.37
N ASP A 248 25.91 7.07 20.99
CA ASP A 248 25.46 8.26 21.72
C ASP A 248 24.99 9.35 20.73
N VAL A 249 23.68 9.48 20.58
CA VAL A 249 23.04 10.33 19.57
C VAL A 249 22.18 11.38 20.24
N THR A 250 22.35 12.64 19.82
CA THR A 250 21.46 13.75 20.17
C THR A 250 20.63 14.18 18.97
N LEU A 251 19.32 14.24 19.15
CA LEU A 251 18.36 14.76 18.19
C LEU A 251 17.92 16.16 18.61
N ARG A 252 18.02 17.13 17.71
CA ARG A 252 17.62 18.53 17.90
C ARG A 252 16.32 18.86 17.20
N GLY A 253 15.61 19.88 17.71
CA GLY A 253 14.38 20.40 17.14
C GLY A 253 13.17 19.51 17.39
N VAL A 254 13.22 18.59 18.36
CA VAL A 254 12.15 17.61 18.62
C VAL A 254 11.59 17.80 20.03
N MET A 255 10.26 17.82 20.14
CA MET A 255 9.56 17.91 21.42
C MET A 255 9.39 16.50 22.02
N PRO A 256 10.02 16.17 23.17
CA PRO A 256 9.98 14.81 23.73
C PRO A 256 8.57 14.32 24.07
N LEU A 257 7.70 15.24 24.51
CA LEU A 257 6.31 14.93 24.85
C LEU A 257 5.52 14.32 23.69
N SER A 258 5.93 14.56 22.44
CA SER A 258 5.25 14.00 21.26
C SER A 258 5.52 12.51 21.02
N LEU A 259 6.47 11.91 21.75
CA LEU A 259 6.89 10.52 21.58
C LEU A 259 7.18 9.79 22.91
N GLU A 260 6.51 10.17 24.00
CA GLU A 260 6.72 9.57 25.33
C GLU A 260 6.64 8.05 25.34
N ALA A 261 5.57 7.47 24.76
CA ALA A 261 5.39 6.02 24.71
C ALA A 261 6.55 5.29 23.98
N VAL A 262 7.17 5.95 23.00
CA VAL A 262 8.34 5.42 22.27
C VAL A 262 9.60 5.53 23.14
N ILE A 263 9.80 6.68 23.80
CA ILE A 263 10.92 6.91 24.73
C ILE A 263 10.89 5.89 25.87
N ASP A 264 9.72 5.64 26.45
CA ASP A 264 9.58 4.69 27.55
C ASP A 264 9.90 3.26 27.10
N LYS A 265 9.46 2.86 25.90
CA LYS A 265 9.85 1.56 25.33
C LYS A 265 11.35 1.47 25.03
N LEU A 266 12.01 2.57 24.66
CA LEU A 266 13.46 2.59 24.47
C LEU A 266 14.20 2.45 25.81
N ARG A 267 13.68 3.07 26.88
CA ARG A 267 14.20 2.88 28.25
C ARG A 267 14.01 1.45 28.73
N GLU A 268 12.84 0.84 28.49
CA GLU A 268 12.59 -0.58 28.75
C GLU A 268 13.58 -1.50 28.01
N ALA A 269 13.92 -1.15 26.76
CA ALA A 269 14.92 -1.84 25.96
C ALA A 269 16.36 -1.65 26.48
N GLY A 270 16.57 -0.79 27.47
CA GLY A 270 17.86 -0.56 28.14
C GLY A 270 18.58 0.72 27.73
N ALA A 271 17.98 1.57 26.90
CA ALA A 271 18.60 2.82 26.49
C ALA A 271 18.58 3.89 27.60
N GLN A 272 19.67 4.64 27.72
CA GLN A 272 19.74 5.82 28.59
C GLN A 272 19.23 7.03 27.82
N VAL A 273 18.02 7.49 28.13
CA VAL A 273 17.37 8.61 27.44
C VAL A 273 17.26 9.83 28.35
N SER A 274 17.90 10.92 27.94
CA SER A 274 17.77 12.26 28.55
C SER A 274 17.14 13.21 27.53
N ALA A 275 16.41 14.22 28.00
CA ALA A 275 15.69 15.14 27.13
C ALA A 275 15.59 16.52 27.76
N GLY A 276 15.52 17.56 26.91
CA GLY A 276 15.18 18.92 27.29
C GLY A 276 13.94 19.39 26.52
N ASP A 277 13.78 20.70 26.34
CA ASP A 277 12.57 21.24 25.71
C ASP A 277 12.47 20.93 24.20
N ASP A 278 13.61 20.93 23.51
CA ASP A 278 13.72 20.80 22.05
C ASP A 278 14.76 19.75 21.60
N TRP A 279 15.20 18.88 22.50
CA TRP A 279 16.20 17.86 22.18
C TRP A 279 15.98 16.57 22.97
N ILE A 280 16.41 15.45 22.37
CA ILE A 280 16.44 14.13 22.99
C ILE A 280 17.81 13.52 22.73
N ARG A 281 18.46 13.02 23.77
CA ARG A 281 19.71 12.26 23.67
C ARG A 281 19.49 10.84 24.13
N LEU A 282 19.92 9.89 23.29
CA LEU A 282 19.90 8.48 23.58
C LEU A 282 21.33 7.94 23.57
N ARG A 283 21.70 7.27 24.66
CA ARG A 283 22.95 6.52 24.78
C ARG A 283 22.66 5.04 24.99
N MET A 284 23.34 4.20 24.22
CA MET A 284 23.21 2.74 24.28
C MET A 284 24.60 2.08 24.19
N ASP A 285 25.01 1.44 25.28
CA ASP A 285 26.32 0.79 25.42
C ASP A 285 26.24 -0.74 25.43
N THR A 286 25.04 -1.29 25.55
CA THR A 286 24.78 -2.72 25.60
C THR A 286 23.80 -3.11 24.51
N ARG A 287 23.72 -4.41 24.23
CA ARG A 287 22.67 -4.96 23.37
C ARG A 287 21.28 -4.66 23.96
N ALA A 288 20.32 -4.32 23.11
CA ALA A 288 18.95 -4.03 23.53
C ALA A 288 18.27 -5.26 24.15
N ARG A 289 17.31 -5.04 25.04
CA ARG A 289 16.44 -6.07 25.61
C ARG A 289 15.14 -6.17 24.80
N ALA A 290 14.59 -7.37 24.67
CA ALA A 290 13.34 -7.57 23.94
C ALA A 290 12.18 -6.88 24.68
N VAL A 291 11.38 -6.11 23.95
CA VAL A 291 10.26 -5.34 24.54
C VAL A 291 8.96 -5.66 23.84
N SER A 292 7.98 -6.16 24.60
CA SER A 292 6.62 -6.36 24.07
C SER A 292 5.84 -5.05 24.04
N PHE A 293 5.07 -4.84 22.98
CA PHE A 293 4.21 -3.67 22.83
C PHE A 293 2.97 -3.95 21.99
N ARG A 294 1.94 -3.13 22.21
CA ARG A 294 0.69 -3.11 21.46
C ARG A 294 0.49 -1.73 20.89
N THR A 295 0.23 -1.62 19.59
CA THR A 295 -0.11 -0.34 18.97
C THR A 295 -1.49 0.11 19.40
N SER A 296 -1.69 1.42 19.53
CA SER A 296 -2.99 2.06 19.73
C SER A 296 -2.84 3.54 19.35
N GLU A 297 -3.94 4.27 19.33
CA GLU A 297 -4.05 5.68 19.00
C GLU A 297 -3.30 6.56 20.01
N TYR A 298 -2.89 7.76 19.59
CA TYR A 298 -2.15 8.65 20.46
C TYR A 298 -2.93 8.98 21.75
N PRO A 299 -2.31 8.95 22.95
CA PRO A 299 -0.87 8.97 23.24
C PRO A 299 -0.20 7.59 23.42
N ALA A 300 -0.88 6.49 23.11
CA ALA A 300 -0.28 5.16 23.22
C ALA A 300 0.78 4.91 22.12
N PHE A 301 1.38 3.71 22.13
CA PHE A 301 2.47 3.38 21.22
C PHE A 301 2.03 3.46 19.75
N PRO A 302 2.65 4.32 18.92
CA PRO A 302 2.15 4.60 17.59
C PRO A 302 2.48 3.46 16.62
N THR A 303 1.48 3.03 15.84
CA THR A 303 1.65 2.02 14.77
C THR A 303 2.74 2.41 13.74
N ASP A 304 3.01 3.71 13.58
CA ASP A 304 4.08 4.22 12.71
C ASP A 304 5.51 3.93 13.20
N MET A 305 5.68 3.52 14.46
CA MET A 305 6.94 3.08 15.06
C MET A 305 7.06 1.55 15.20
N GLN A 306 6.00 0.81 14.88
CA GLN A 306 5.94 -0.63 15.10
C GLN A 306 7.04 -1.39 14.35
N ALA A 307 7.25 -1.11 13.07
CA ALA A 307 8.24 -1.81 12.25
C ALA A 307 9.68 -1.52 12.73
N GLN A 308 9.98 -0.27 13.09
CA GLN A 308 11.29 0.16 13.57
C GLN A 308 11.66 -0.48 14.91
N PHE A 309 10.68 -0.58 15.82
CA PHE A 309 10.85 -1.28 17.09
C PHE A 309 10.97 -2.80 16.91
N MET A 310 10.21 -3.39 15.97
CA MET A 310 10.38 -4.79 15.63
C MET A 310 11.80 -5.09 15.13
N ALA A 311 12.39 -4.23 14.30
CA ALA A 311 13.78 -4.38 13.86
C ALA A 311 14.76 -4.37 15.05
N LEU A 312 14.53 -3.52 16.06
CA LEU A 312 15.32 -3.53 17.30
C LEU A 312 15.16 -4.88 18.04
N ASP A 313 13.93 -5.39 18.17
CA ASP A 313 13.66 -6.67 18.83
C ASP A 313 14.29 -7.87 18.10
N THR A 314 14.49 -7.81 16.78
CA THR A 314 15.11 -8.93 16.04
C THR A 314 16.53 -9.25 16.50
N ILE A 315 17.22 -8.29 17.12
CA ILE A 315 18.55 -8.48 17.69
C ILE A 315 18.54 -8.46 19.22
N ALA A 316 17.40 -8.31 19.88
CA ALA A 316 17.33 -8.16 21.32
C ALA A 316 17.15 -9.52 22.04
N PRO A 317 18.00 -9.93 22.99
CA PRO A 317 17.89 -11.25 23.62
C PRO A 317 16.53 -11.46 24.29
N GLY A 318 15.96 -12.64 24.07
CA GLY A 318 14.63 -13.03 24.56
C GLY A 318 13.59 -13.03 23.44
N THR A 319 12.33 -13.00 23.86
CA THR A 319 11.17 -13.04 22.97
C THR A 319 10.25 -11.87 23.31
N SER A 320 9.79 -11.14 22.30
CA SER A 320 8.78 -10.08 22.43
C SER A 320 7.52 -10.40 21.64
N HIS A 321 6.40 -9.83 22.10
CA HIS A 321 5.12 -9.86 21.43
C HIS A 321 4.80 -8.46 20.89
N VAL A 322 4.60 -8.37 19.58
CA VAL A 322 4.21 -7.14 18.88
C VAL A 322 2.77 -7.29 18.42
N VAL A 323 1.85 -6.51 18.98
CA VAL A 323 0.42 -6.56 18.61
C VAL A 323 0.04 -5.32 17.81
N GLU A 324 -0.38 -5.51 16.56
CA GLU A 324 -0.87 -4.43 15.70
C GLU A 324 -2.40 -4.35 15.77
N THR A 325 -2.93 -3.21 16.21
CA THR A 325 -4.39 -2.99 16.35
C THR A 325 -4.96 -1.98 15.35
N ILE A 326 -4.11 -1.18 14.70
CA ILE A 326 -4.55 -0.08 13.84
C ILE A 326 -4.68 -0.53 12.39
N PHE A 327 -3.79 -1.40 11.91
CA PHE A 327 -3.74 -1.82 10.50
C PHE A 327 -3.59 -3.33 10.34
N GLU A 328 -4.53 -3.95 9.64
CA GLU A 328 -4.64 -5.41 9.48
C GLU A 328 -3.41 -6.07 8.84
N ASN A 329 -2.74 -5.39 7.90
CA ASN A 329 -1.66 -5.97 7.09
C ASN A 329 -0.31 -5.26 7.32
N ARG A 330 -0.03 -4.78 8.53
CA ARG A 330 1.20 -4.00 8.83
C ARG A 330 2.43 -4.83 9.24
N PHE A 331 2.48 -6.10 8.82
CA PHE A 331 3.65 -6.98 9.01
C PHE A 331 4.36 -7.37 7.70
N MET A 332 4.11 -6.65 6.59
CA MET A 332 4.72 -6.97 5.28
C MET A 332 6.27 -6.97 5.30
N HIS A 333 6.89 -6.25 6.22
CA HIS A 333 8.35 -6.19 6.37
C HIS A 333 8.97 -7.45 7.00
N VAL A 334 8.16 -8.30 7.64
CA VAL A 334 8.64 -9.50 8.34
C VAL A 334 9.37 -10.45 7.38
N GLN A 335 8.85 -10.65 6.17
CA GLN A 335 9.48 -11.51 5.18
C GLN A 335 10.88 -11.02 4.79
N GLU A 336 11.06 -9.69 4.68
CA GLU A 336 12.33 -9.07 4.32
C GLU A 336 13.31 -9.07 5.51
N LEU A 337 12.83 -8.90 6.75
CA LEU A 337 13.65 -9.11 7.95
C LEU A 337 14.09 -10.58 8.08
N SER A 338 13.23 -11.55 7.76
CA SER A 338 13.60 -12.97 7.74
C SER A 338 14.67 -13.29 6.69
N ARG A 339 14.73 -12.55 5.56
CA ARG A 339 15.85 -12.66 4.61
C ARG A 339 17.19 -12.22 5.19
N LEU A 340 17.17 -11.32 6.17
CA LEU A 340 18.34 -10.93 6.97
C LEU A 340 18.62 -11.91 8.12
N GLY A 341 17.86 -12.99 8.26
CA GLY A 341 18.04 -14.00 9.31
C GLY A 341 17.24 -13.76 10.58
N ALA A 342 16.29 -12.81 10.59
CA ALA A 342 15.43 -12.59 11.75
C ALA A 342 14.45 -13.77 11.99
N ASN A 343 14.23 -14.11 13.27
CA ASN A 343 13.28 -15.14 13.67
C ASN A 343 11.96 -14.51 14.17
N ILE A 344 10.96 -14.51 13.30
CA ILE A 344 9.66 -13.87 13.56
C ILE A 344 8.54 -14.81 13.11
N THR A 345 7.57 -15.03 13.98
CA THR A 345 6.34 -15.80 13.65
C THR A 345 5.14 -14.88 13.76
N ILE A 346 4.24 -14.89 12.77
CA ILE A 346 3.01 -14.09 12.79
C ILE A 346 1.82 -15.02 13.06
N ASP A 347 0.97 -14.62 14.00
CA ASP A 347 -0.35 -15.21 14.25
C ASP A 347 -1.40 -14.09 14.31
N GLY A 348 -2.26 -14.04 13.30
CA GLY A 348 -3.25 -12.97 13.13
C GLY A 348 -2.61 -11.59 13.12
N ASN A 349 -2.96 -10.75 14.09
CA ASN A 349 -2.43 -9.40 14.26
C ASN A 349 -1.28 -9.32 15.30
N THR A 350 -0.72 -10.46 15.69
CA THR A 350 0.38 -10.55 16.65
C THR A 350 1.62 -11.16 15.98
N ALA A 351 2.77 -10.55 16.18
CA ALA A 351 4.07 -11.10 15.81
C ALA A 351 4.87 -11.47 17.06
N LEU A 352 5.38 -12.70 17.07
CA LEU A 352 6.34 -13.18 18.06
C LEU A 352 7.75 -13.02 17.49
N VAL A 353 8.54 -12.14 18.11
CA VAL A 353 9.92 -11.86 17.67
C VAL A 353 10.86 -12.51 18.65
N SER A 354 11.70 -13.42 18.18
CA SER A 354 12.76 -14.03 18.99
C SER A 354 14.10 -13.48 18.53
N GLY A 355 14.81 -12.77 19.41
CA GLY A 355 16.06 -12.13 19.05
C GLY A 355 17.13 -13.14 18.63
N VAL A 356 17.85 -12.84 17.55
CA VAL A 356 18.97 -13.63 17.04
C VAL A 356 20.29 -12.93 17.31
N ASP A 357 21.37 -13.69 17.47
CA ASP A 357 22.69 -13.13 17.81
C ASP A 357 23.24 -12.15 16.78
N LYS A 358 23.01 -12.44 15.50
CA LYS A 358 23.41 -11.59 14.38
C LYS A 358 22.41 -11.70 13.25
N LEU A 359 22.20 -10.59 12.55
CA LEU A 359 21.59 -10.59 11.23
C LEU A 359 22.68 -10.73 10.17
N SER A 360 22.32 -11.19 8.98
CA SER A 360 23.21 -11.34 7.82
C SER A 360 22.77 -10.42 6.70
N GLY A 361 23.72 -9.64 6.16
CA GLY A 361 23.47 -8.72 5.08
C GLY A 361 22.97 -9.44 3.83
N ALA A 362 21.88 -8.93 3.25
CA ALA A 362 21.26 -9.51 2.07
C ALA A 362 20.66 -8.44 1.16
N LYS A 363 20.16 -8.88 0.00
CA LYS A 363 19.31 -8.04 -0.85
C LYS A 363 17.87 -8.12 -0.36
N VAL A 364 17.29 -6.97 -0.03
CA VAL A 364 15.91 -6.81 0.47
C VAL A 364 15.17 -5.69 -0.27
N MET A 365 13.85 -5.66 -0.14
CA MET A 365 12.98 -4.71 -0.85
C MET A 365 12.06 -3.96 0.11
N GLY A 366 12.04 -2.63 0.00
CA GLY A 366 11.03 -1.82 0.69
C GLY A 366 9.61 -2.12 0.18
N THR A 367 8.67 -2.34 1.09
CA THR A 367 7.25 -2.60 0.81
C THR A 367 6.34 -1.42 1.14
N ASP A 368 6.69 -0.66 2.17
CA ASP A 368 6.05 0.59 2.57
C ASP A 368 7.06 1.51 3.28
N LEU A 369 6.64 2.73 3.61
CA LEU A 369 7.50 3.76 4.20
C LEU A 369 8.19 3.30 5.50
N ARG A 370 7.46 2.69 6.44
CA ARG A 370 7.99 2.33 7.76
C ARG A 370 8.69 0.97 7.72
N ALA A 371 8.21 0.06 6.87
CA ALA A 371 8.92 -1.15 6.48
C ALA A 371 10.32 -0.86 5.92
N SER A 372 10.45 0.12 5.01
CA SER A 372 11.76 0.51 4.48
C SER A 372 12.70 1.01 5.58
N ALA A 373 12.20 1.79 6.54
CA ALA A 373 13.00 2.28 7.65
C ALA A 373 13.45 1.17 8.61
N SER A 374 12.61 0.17 8.86
CA SER A 374 12.98 -0.98 9.69
C SER A 374 14.08 -1.83 9.05
N LEU A 375 14.06 -2.00 7.72
CA LEU A 375 15.14 -2.65 6.98
C LEU A 375 16.46 -1.87 7.06
N VAL A 376 16.42 -0.54 7.08
CA VAL A 376 17.62 0.29 7.31
C VAL A 376 18.17 0.05 8.71
N ILE A 377 17.32 0.02 9.75
CA ILE A 377 17.75 -0.27 11.13
C ILE A 377 18.38 -1.65 11.25
N ALA A 378 17.74 -2.67 10.68
CA ALA A 378 18.26 -4.04 10.65
C ALA A 378 19.61 -4.13 9.90
N ALA A 379 19.75 -3.41 8.78
CA ALA A 379 20.97 -3.37 8.00
C ALA A 379 22.17 -2.76 8.75
N LEU A 380 21.94 -1.78 9.63
CA LEU A 380 23.01 -1.15 10.42
C LEU A 380 23.71 -2.14 11.38
N VAL A 381 23.02 -3.21 11.77
CA VAL A 381 23.53 -4.23 12.70
C VAL A 381 23.78 -5.60 12.05
N ALA A 382 23.49 -5.73 10.75
CA ALA A 382 23.71 -6.96 10.01
C ALA A 382 25.20 -7.15 9.65
N ASP A 383 25.65 -8.40 9.61
CA ASP A 383 27.00 -8.74 9.19
C ASP A 383 27.15 -8.57 7.67
N GLY A 384 28.16 -7.82 7.24
CA GLY A 384 28.42 -7.52 5.84
C GLY A 384 27.50 -6.46 5.23
N HIS A 385 27.17 -6.63 3.95
CA HIS A 385 26.50 -5.60 3.14
C HIS A 385 25.02 -5.93 2.92
N THR A 386 24.16 -4.94 3.15
CA THR A 386 22.73 -5.03 2.84
C THR A 386 22.39 -4.08 1.70
N LEU A 387 21.69 -4.60 0.68
CA LEU A 387 21.18 -3.80 -0.43
C LEU A 387 19.67 -3.66 -0.33
N ILE A 388 19.18 -2.45 -0.10
CA ILE A 388 17.75 -2.13 0.00
C ILE A 388 17.30 -1.49 -1.31
N ASP A 389 16.47 -2.22 -2.07
CA ASP A 389 15.81 -1.73 -3.27
C ASP A 389 14.46 -1.05 -2.93
N ARG A 390 13.87 -0.35 -3.92
CA ARG A 390 12.56 0.33 -3.82
C ARG A 390 12.51 1.42 -2.76
N ILE A 391 13.60 2.17 -2.61
CA ILE A 391 13.71 3.23 -1.58
C ILE A 391 12.82 4.44 -1.85
N TYR A 392 12.10 4.47 -2.98
CA TYR A 392 11.05 5.46 -3.21
C TYR A 392 9.97 5.44 -2.12
N HIS A 393 9.76 4.30 -1.44
CA HIS A 393 8.91 4.25 -0.25
C HIS A 393 9.48 5.04 0.92
N LEU A 394 10.80 4.98 1.12
CA LEU A 394 11.53 5.72 2.16
C LEU A 394 11.52 7.23 1.89
N ASP A 395 11.76 7.63 0.64
CA ASP A 395 11.81 9.04 0.20
C ASP A 395 10.45 9.77 0.31
N ARG A 396 9.37 9.02 0.57
CA ARG A 396 8.05 9.61 0.87
C ARG A 396 7.94 10.14 2.30
N GLY A 397 8.84 9.76 3.21
CA GLY A 397 8.71 10.11 4.63
C GLY A 397 10.01 10.35 5.39
N TYR A 398 11.18 10.18 4.77
CA TYR A 398 12.47 10.55 5.38
C TYR A 398 13.26 11.44 4.42
N ASP A 399 13.71 12.60 4.91
CA ASP A 399 14.51 13.53 4.13
C ASP A 399 15.98 13.16 4.21
N ARG A 400 16.51 12.56 3.13
CA ARG A 400 17.92 12.17 2.98
C ARG A 400 18.45 11.40 4.20
N MET A 401 17.75 10.32 4.56
CA MET A 401 18.09 9.47 5.71
C MET A 401 19.56 9.02 5.70
N GLU A 402 20.10 8.70 4.52
CA GLU A 402 21.49 8.30 4.34
C GLU A 402 22.49 9.38 4.76
N VAL A 403 22.19 10.66 4.50
CA VAL A 403 23.05 11.78 4.86
C VAL A 403 23.08 11.95 6.39
N LYS A 404 21.91 11.87 7.03
CA LYS A 404 21.79 11.95 8.49
C LYS A 404 22.45 10.77 9.18
N LEU A 405 22.30 9.55 8.66
CA LEU A 405 22.96 8.36 9.21
C LEU A 405 24.49 8.43 9.07
N ASN A 406 25.00 8.85 7.92
CA ASN A 406 26.44 9.04 7.72
C ASN A 406 27.01 10.14 8.63
N ALA A 407 26.25 11.21 8.90
CA ALA A 407 26.63 12.23 9.86
C ALA A 407 26.75 11.68 11.30
N LEU A 408 26.05 10.58 11.60
CA LEU A 408 26.17 9.84 12.86
C LEU A 408 27.22 8.73 12.80
N GLY A 409 27.96 8.56 11.71
CA GLY A 409 29.03 7.56 11.57
C GLY A 409 28.61 6.22 10.98
N ALA A 410 27.40 6.09 10.43
CA ALA A 410 27.05 4.92 9.62
C ALA A 410 27.81 4.89 8.28
N ASN A 411 27.87 3.73 7.64
CA ASN A 411 28.34 3.60 6.25
C ASN A 411 27.15 3.28 5.31
N VAL A 412 26.53 4.33 4.79
CA VAL A 412 25.37 4.25 3.90
C VAL A 412 25.68 4.95 2.59
N SER A 413 25.56 4.25 1.47
CA SER A 413 25.70 4.83 0.14
C SER A 413 24.38 4.73 -0.63
N ARG A 414 23.94 5.85 -1.22
CA ARG A 414 22.82 5.88 -2.17
C ARG A 414 23.38 5.70 -3.58
N GLY A 415 22.91 4.68 -4.27
CA GLY A 415 23.26 4.41 -5.66
C GLY A 415 22.04 4.55 -6.57
N THR A 416 22.27 5.06 -7.79
CA THR A 416 21.32 4.93 -8.89
C THR A 416 21.65 3.67 -9.69
N THR A 417 20.65 3.07 -10.33
CA THR A 417 20.96 2.11 -11.40
C THR A 417 21.43 2.89 -12.62
N SER A 418 22.75 3.02 -12.84
CA SER A 418 23.27 3.27 -14.18
C SER A 418 23.23 1.96 -14.94
N GLY A 419 22.21 1.80 -15.80
CA GLY A 419 22.00 0.59 -16.60
C GLY A 419 20.77 -0.18 -16.16
N ALA A 420 20.01 -0.67 -17.13
CA ALA A 420 18.84 -1.52 -16.96
C ALA A 420 19.07 -2.57 -15.85
N LEU A 421 18.08 -2.75 -14.98
CA LEU A 421 17.94 -4.02 -14.25
C LEU A 421 17.57 -5.10 -15.28
N ALA A 422 18.58 -5.58 -16.00
CA ALA A 422 18.69 -7.01 -16.13
C ALA A 422 18.96 -7.53 -14.70
N PRO A 423 18.34 -8.63 -14.26
CA PRO A 423 19.00 -9.46 -13.27
C PRO A 423 20.42 -9.72 -13.77
N VAL A 424 21.37 -9.99 -12.88
CA VAL A 424 22.65 -10.56 -13.30
C VAL A 424 22.35 -11.93 -13.93
N ALA A 425 21.99 -11.93 -15.21
CA ALA A 425 22.20 -13.03 -16.10
C ALA A 425 23.70 -12.96 -16.34
N GLU A 426 24.43 -13.87 -15.70
CA GLU A 426 25.78 -14.19 -16.14
C GLU A 426 25.76 -14.31 -17.68
N PRO A 427 26.74 -13.73 -18.40
CA PRO A 427 26.87 -13.97 -19.83
C PRO A 427 26.94 -15.48 -20.09
N GLY A 428 25.83 -16.08 -20.51
CA GLY A 428 25.68 -17.54 -20.63
C GLY A 428 24.48 -18.15 -19.88
N ALA A 429 23.80 -17.43 -18.99
CA ALA A 429 22.70 -17.97 -18.20
C ALA A 429 21.52 -18.50 -19.06
N PRO A 430 20.89 -19.62 -18.66
CA PRO A 430 19.74 -20.18 -19.35
C PRO A 430 18.53 -19.25 -19.27
N LEU A 431 17.67 -19.32 -20.29
CA LEU A 431 16.32 -18.79 -20.24
C LEU A 431 15.55 -19.41 -19.07
N THR A 432 14.68 -18.62 -18.46
CA THR A 432 13.81 -19.08 -17.37
C THR A 432 12.35 -18.93 -17.77
N LEU A 433 11.62 -20.06 -17.82
CA LEU A 433 10.18 -20.12 -18.03
C LEU A 433 9.45 -20.30 -16.69
N ALA A 434 8.52 -19.41 -16.35
CA ALA A 434 7.67 -19.55 -15.17
C ALA A 434 6.34 -20.25 -15.50
N LEU A 435 6.03 -21.33 -14.79
CA LEU A 435 4.77 -22.07 -14.88
C LEU A 435 4.16 -22.32 -13.50
N SER A 436 2.85 -22.46 -13.45
CA SER A 436 2.13 -22.97 -12.28
C SER A 436 1.81 -24.44 -12.42
N LYS A 437 1.78 -25.18 -11.30
CA LYS A 437 1.35 -26.58 -11.25
C LYS A 437 -0.08 -26.81 -11.78
N GLY A 438 -0.43 -28.08 -11.98
CA GLY A 438 -1.73 -28.51 -12.47
C GLY A 438 -1.93 -28.25 -13.96
N ARG A 439 -3.18 -27.94 -14.34
CA ARG A 439 -3.64 -27.89 -15.74
C ARG A 439 -2.78 -27.02 -16.68
N ILE A 440 -2.35 -25.83 -16.22
CA ILE A 440 -1.48 -24.96 -17.04
C ILE A 440 -0.15 -25.64 -17.34
N PHE A 441 0.45 -26.32 -16.37
CA PHE A 441 1.69 -27.06 -16.60
C PHE A 441 1.47 -28.19 -17.60
N GLU A 442 0.48 -29.05 -17.35
CA GLU A 442 0.16 -30.23 -18.15
C GLU A 442 -0.08 -29.87 -19.62
N GLU A 443 -0.88 -28.82 -19.87
CA GLU A 443 -1.19 -28.38 -21.24
C GLU A 443 -0.07 -27.55 -21.89
N THR A 444 0.89 -27.02 -21.11
CA THR A 444 2.09 -26.35 -21.65
C THR A 444 3.17 -27.35 -22.08
N VAL A 445 3.23 -28.54 -21.48
CA VAL A 445 4.24 -29.56 -21.81
C VAL A 445 4.24 -29.96 -23.30
N PRO A 446 3.09 -30.22 -23.95
CA PRO A 446 3.05 -30.46 -25.40
C PRO A 446 3.58 -29.29 -26.24
N LEU A 447 3.36 -28.05 -25.81
CA LEU A 447 3.88 -26.85 -26.49
C LEU A 447 5.41 -26.75 -26.38
N LEU A 448 5.95 -27.12 -25.21
CA LEU A 448 7.40 -27.25 -25.01
C LEU A 448 7.99 -28.37 -25.88
N ALA A 449 7.33 -29.53 -25.95
CA ALA A 449 7.76 -30.63 -26.79
C ALA A 449 7.78 -30.26 -28.29
N ALA A 450 6.80 -29.48 -28.75
CA ALA A 450 6.77 -28.92 -30.10
C ALA A 450 7.93 -27.93 -30.38
N ALA A 451 8.50 -27.33 -29.34
CA ALA A 451 9.74 -26.55 -29.41
C ALA A 451 11.02 -27.41 -29.29
N GLY A 452 10.90 -28.74 -29.20
CA GLY A 452 12.03 -29.66 -29.01
C GLY A 452 12.54 -29.72 -27.56
N ILE A 453 11.73 -29.27 -26.60
CA ILE A 453 12.11 -29.10 -25.20
C ILE A 453 11.27 -30.01 -24.31
N THR A 454 11.91 -30.88 -23.53
CA THR A 454 11.24 -31.74 -22.55
C THR A 454 11.70 -31.37 -21.15
N VAL A 455 10.75 -31.21 -20.22
CA VAL A 455 11.05 -30.99 -18.80
C VAL A 455 11.43 -32.34 -18.17
N THR A 456 12.62 -32.43 -17.58
CA THR A 456 13.18 -33.72 -17.13
C THR A 456 12.77 -34.11 -15.70
N GLY A 457 11.95 -33.30 -15.04
CA GLY A 457 11.43 -33.57 -13.70
C GLY A 457 9.91 -33.34 -13.65
N ASP A 458 9.22 -34.17 -12.90
CA ASP A 458 7.78 -34.07 -12.69
C ASP A 458 7.48 -33.06 -11.55
N PRO A 459 6.73 -31.97 -11.80
CA PRO A 459 6.39 -30.98 -10.78
C PRO A 459 5.49 -31.52 -9.66
N GLU A 460 4.71 -32.57 -9.91
CA GLU A 460 3.77 -33.11 -8.93
C GLU A 460 4.51 -33.95 -7.88
N THR A 461 5.55 -34.68 -8.28
CA THR A 461 6.35 -35.53 -7.39
C THR A 461 7.65 -34.88 -6.90
N SER A 462 8.19 -33.89 -7.62
CA SER A 462 9.42 -33.18 -7.25
C SER A 462 9.19 -32.10 -6.20
N ARG A 463 10.04 -32.07 -5.16
CA ARG A 463 10.14 -30.95 -4.20
C ARG A 463 10.98 -29.78 -4.74
N LYS A 464 11.58 -29.90 -5.93
CA LYS A 464 12.38 -28.84 -6.55
C LYS A 464 11.47 -27.85 -7.27
N LEU A 465 11.63 -26.56 -6.98
CA LEU A 465 10.93 -25.47 -7.66
C LEU A 465 11.59 -25.04 -8.97
N ILE A 466 12.77 -25.57 -9.27
CA ILE A 466 13.50 -25.34 -10.53
C ILE A 466 13.70 -26.70 -11.18
N LEU A 467 13.12 -26.87 -12.37
CA LEU A 467 13.15 -28.09 -13.16
C LEU A 467 14.06 -27.87 -14.37
N PRO A 468 15.08 -28.72 -14.57
CA PRO A 468 15.87 -28.70 -15.79
C PRO A 468 15.05 -29.17 -17.00
N THR A 469 15.52 -28.80 -18.19
CA THR A 469 14.96 -29.29 -19.45
C THR A 469 16.04 -29.97 -20.28
N THR A 470 15.65 -30.63 -21.38
CA THR A 470 16.58 -31.18 -22.37
C THR A 470 17.41 -30.10 -23.07
N ASP A 471 16.96 -28.85 -23.08
CA ASP A 471 17.78 -27.71 -23.50
C ASP A 471 18.52 -27.14 -22.28
N PRO A 472 19.87 -27.24 -22.23
CA PRO A 472 20.65 -26.66 -21.12
C PRO A 472 20.53 -25.13 -21.06
N ASN A 473 20.01 -24.48 -22.11
CA ASN A 473 19.72 -23.06 -22.17
C ASN A 473 18.30 -22.69 -21.73
N LEU A 474 17.47 -23.63 -21.26
CA LEU A 474 16.15 -23.33 -20.71
C LEU A 474 15.90 -24.13 -19.43
N ARG A 475 15.43 -23.44 -18.39
CA ARG A 475 14.92 -24.04 -17.17
C ARG A 475 13.49 -23.60 -16.92
N VAL A 476 12.72 -24.45 -16.24
CA VAL A 476 11.37 -24.14 -15.80
C VAL A 476 11.39 -23.87 -14.30
N ILE A 477 10.77 -22.77 -13.87
CA ILE A 477 10.48 -22.54 -12.46
C ILE A 477 9.00 -22.76 -12.21
N VAL A 478 8.70 -23.43 -11.10
CA VAL A 478 7.34 -23.75 -10.68
C VAL A 478 6.96 -22.78 -9.56
N VAL A 479 5.96 -21.94 -9.82
CA VAL A 479 5.45 -20.91 -8.89
C VAL A 479 3.93 -20.99 -8.76
N ARG A 480 3.32 -20.22 -7.86
CA ARG A 480 1.85 -20.13 -7.82
C ARG A 480 1.36 -19.40 -9.07
N ALA A 481 0.16 -19.75 -9.55
CA ALA A 481 -0.43 -19.12 -10.74
C ALA A 481 -0.46 -17.60 -10.66
N THR A 482 -0.83 -17.06 -9.49
CA THR A 482 -0.85 -15.62 -9.19
C THR A 482 0.52 -14.95 -9.22
N ASP A 483 1.59 -15.72 -9.04
CA ASP A 483 2.96 -15.21 -8.95
C ASP A 483 3.65 -15.18 -10.33
N VAL A 484 3.15 -15.94 -11.33
CA VAL A 484 3.75 -16.00 -12.68
C VAL A 484 3.92 -14.61 -13.30
N PRO A 485 2.90 -13.72 -13.34
CA PRO A 485 3.06 -12.38 -13.93
C PRO A 485 4.15 -11.58 -13.24
N THR A 486 4.23 -11.65 -11.91
CA THR A 486 5.23 -10.95 -11.10
C THR A 486 6.65 -11.45 -11.44
N TYR A 487 6.86 -12.76 -11.48
CA TYR A 487 8.19 -13.32 -11.80
C TYR A 487 8.67 -12.89 -13.19
N VAL A 488 7.76 -12.81 -14.17
CA VAL A 488 8.09 -12.36 -15.52
C VAL A 488 8.29 -10.84 -15.56
N GLU A 489 7.43 -10.05 -14.93
CA GLU A 489 7.53 -8.58 -14.93
C GLU A 489 8.86 -8.10 -14.36
N TYR A 490 9.30 -8.69 -13.25
CA TYR A 490 10.55 -8.33 -12.57
C TYR A 490 11.79 -9.03 -13.14
N GLY A 491 11.65 -9.83 -14.20
CA GLY A 491 12.75 -10.48 -14.91
C GLY A 491 13.37 -11.67 -14.18
N ALA A 492 12.77 -12.16 -13.09
CA ALA A 492 13.17 -13.42 -12.46
C ALA A 492 12.89 -14.62 -13.39
N ALA A 493 11.86 -14.50 -14.23
CA ALA A 493 11.64 -15.32 -15.41
C ALA A 493 11.69 -14.44 -16.68
N ASP A 494 12.20 -15.01 -17.77
CA ASP A 494 12.27 -14.33 -19.06
C ASP A 494 10.90 -14.31 -19.74
N PHE A 495 10.11 -15.36 -19.51
CA PHE A 495 8.74 -15.52 -19.99
C PHE A 495 7.97 -16.50 -19.10
N GLY A 496 6.66 -16.57 -19.24
CA GLY A 496 5.79 -17.41 -18.43
C GLY A 496 4.43 -17.66 -19.08
N VAL A 497 3.68 -18.60 -18.52
CA VAL A 497 2.29 -18.88 -18.93
C VAL A 497 1.35 -18.57 -17.78
N ALA A 498 0.42 -17.64 -18.01
CA ALA A 498 -0.54 -17.20 -17.00
C ALA A 498 -1.96 -17.22 -17.55
N GLY A 499 -2.93 -17.63 -16.73
CA GLY A 499 -4.35 -17.53 -17.05
C GLY A 499 -4.77 -16.07 -17.25
N LYS A 500 -5.65 -15.81 -18.23
CA LYS A 500 -6.19 -14.46 -18.47
C LYS A 500 -6.92 -13.91 -17.24
N ASP A 501 -7.55 -14.76 -16.45
CA ASP A 501 -8.19 -14.41 -15.18
C ASP A 501 -7.16 -13.84 -14.18
N VAL A 502 -5.99 -14.49 -14.06
CA VAL A 502 -4.90 -14.02 -13.21
C VAL A 502 -4.37 -12.67 -13.70
N LEU A 503 -4.18 -12.51 -15.01
CA LEU A 503 -3.69 -11.25 -15.59
C LEU A 503 -4.67 -10.09 -15.37
N LEU A 504 -5.98 -10.35 -15.42
CA LEU A 504 -7.00 -9.34 -15.17
C LEU A 504 -7.15 -8.98 -13.69
N GLU A 505 -6.91 -9.93 -12.79
CA GLU A 505 -7.18 -9.76 -11.35
C GLU A 505 -5.94 -9.35 -10.54
N HIS A 506 -4.76 -9.86 -10.91
CA HIS A 506 -3.52 -9.71 -10.13
C HIS A 506 -2.41 -8.93 -10.86
N GLY A 507 -2.69 -8.44 -12.06
CA GLY A 507 -1.78 -7.60 -12.82
C GLY A 507 -1.40 -8.20 -14.18
N GLY A 508 -1.50 -7.35 -15.20
CA GLY A 508 -1.10 -7.60 -16.58
C GLY A 508 -0.87 -6.30 -17.38
N ASP A 509 -1.22 -5.15 -16.80
CA ASP A 509 -1.01 -3.82 -17.38
C ASP A 509 0.49 -3.51 -17.41
N GLY A 510 1.10 -3.59 -18.60
CA GLY A 510 2.53 -3.36 -18.83
C GLY A 510 3.32 -4.62 -19.18
N LEU A 511 2.77 -5.82 -18.94
CA LEU A 511 3.35 -7.09 -19.39
C LEU A 511 3.06 -7.29 -20.89
N TYR A 512 4.07 -7.71 -21.64
CA TYR A 512 3.90 -8.02 -23.06
C TYR A 512 3.31 -9.43 -23.21
N GLN A 513 2.14 -9.52 -23.85
CA GLN A 513 1.34 -10.76 -23.99
C GLN A 513 1.25 -11.15 -25.48
N PRO A 514 2.32 -11.71 -26.09
CA PRO A 514 2.37 -11.89 -27.54
C PRO A 514 1.45 -12.97 -28.09
N ILE A 515 1.07 -13.98 -27.29
CA ILE A 515 0.41 -15.18 -27.79
C ILE A 515 -0.71 -15.61 -26.83
N ASP A 516 -1.91 -15.83 -27.37
CA ASP A 516 -2.96 -16.61 -26.72
C ASP A 516 -2.71 -18.09 -27.01
N LEU A 517 -2.52 -18.90 -25.97
CA LEU A 517 -2.10 -20.29 -26.14
C LEU A 517 -3.27 -21.24 -26.38
N ASN A 518 -4.52 -20.78 -26.15
CA ASN A 518 -5.73 -21.60 -26.24
C ASN A 518 -5.67 -22.88 -25.39
N ILE A 519 -4.96 -22.82 -24.25
CA ILE A 519 -4.86 -23.89 -23.26
C ILE A 519 -5.47 -23.48 -21.92
N ALA A 520 -5.80 -24.48 -21.11
CA ALA A 520 -6.46 -24.37 -19.82
C ALA A 520 -7.77 -23.57 -19.91
N CYS A 521 -8.53 -23.79 -20.99
CA CYS A 521 -9.75 -23.05 -21.27
C CYS A 521 -10.83 -23.31 -20.21
N CYS A 522 -11.46 -22.23 -19.75
CA CYS A 522 -12.61 -22.21 -18.86
C CYS A 522 -13.35 -20.87 -19.04
N ARG A 523 -14.44 -20.67 -18.32
CA ARG A 523 -15.19 -19.42 -18.31
C ARG A 523 -15.29 -18.89 -16.89
N LEU A 524 -15.20 -17.57 -16.72
CA LEU A 524 -15.57 -16.92 -15.48
C LEU A 524 -17.08 -16.71 -15.50
N SER A 525 -17.79 -17.15 -14.47
CA SER A 525 -19.27 -17.12 -14.46
C SER A 525 -19.85 -16.81 -13.09
N VAL A 526 -21.08 -16.30 -13.10
CA VAL A 526 -21.95 -16.17 -11.93
C VAL A 526 -22.69 -17.50 -11.70
N ALA A 527 -22.67 -17.98 -10.46
CA ALA A 527 -23.45 -19.14 -10.05
C ALA A 527 -24.22 -18.86 -8.75
N VAL A 528 -25.38 -19.49 -8.59
CA VAL A 528 -26.30 -19.29 -7.45
C VAL A 528 -26.83 -20.64 -6.94
N PRO A 529 -27.37 -20.72 -5.72
CA PRO A 529 -28.10 -21.89 -5.24
C PRO A 529 -29.22 -22.31 -6.18
N TYR A 530 -29.40 -23.63 -6.34
CA TYR A 530 -30.53 -24.17 -7.08
C TYR A 530 -31.86 -23.62 -6.50
N GLY A 531 -32.70 -23.05 -7.37
CA GLY A 531 -33.96 -22.42 -6.98
C GLY A 531 -33.89 -20.93 -6.62
N PHE A 532 -32.70 -20.32 -6.59
CA PHE A 532 -32.56 -18.87 -6.42
C PHE A 532 -32.93 -18.12 -7.71
N ASP A 533 -33.92 -17.22 -7.65
CA ASP A 533 -34.37 -16.42 -8.80
C ASP A 533 -33.43 -15.22 -9.06
N TYR A 534 -32.27 -15.52 -9.62
CA TYR A 534 -31.25 -14.52 -9.97
C TYR A 534 -31.78 -13.45 -10.95
N ALA A 535 -32.57 -13.85 -11.94
CA ALA A 535 -33.10 -12.93 -12.95
C ALA A 535 -34.02 -11.87 -12.34
N SER A 536 -34.89 -12.28 -11.41
CA SER A 536 -35.75 -11.34 -10.67
C SER A 536 -34.94 -10.45 -9.73
N ALA A 537 -33.99 -11.01 -8.97
CA ALA A 537 -33.15 -10.25 -8.06
C ALA A 537 -32.36 -9.14 -8.79
N VAL A 538 -31.82 -9.44 -9.97
CA VAL A 538 -31.14 -8.47 -10.84
C VAL A 538 -32.10 -7.40 -11.34
N ARG A 539 -33.29 -7.77 -11.85
CA ARG A 539 -34.28 -6.80 -12.36
C ARG A 539 -34.81 -5.86 -11.29
N GLN A 540 -34.98 -6.34 -10.07
CA GLN A 540 -35.51 -5.56 -8.94
C GLN A 540 -34.45 -4.68 -8.28
N GLY A 541 -33.18 -4.73 -8.74
CA GLY A 541 -32.08 -3.98 -8.14
C GLY A 541 -31.76 -4.44 -6.71
N ALA A 542 -32.01 -5.71 -6.40
CA ALA A 542 -31.70 -6.27 -5.08
C ALA A 542 -30.19 -6.13 -4.79
N ARG A 543 -29.86 -5.82 -3.54
CA ARG A 543 -28.47 -5.78 -3.06
C ARG A 543 -27.99 -7.22 -2.84
N LEU A 544 -27.28 -7.78 -3.82
CA LEU A 544 -26.80 -9.16 -3.77
C LEU A 544 -25.45 -9.25 -3.04
N ARG A 545 -25.30 -10.20 -2.13
CA ARG A 545 -23.99 -10.57 -1.58
C ARG A 545 -23.34 -11.57 -2.52
N VAL A 546 -22.17 -11.23 -3.05
CA VAL A 546 -21.47 -12.06 -4.03
C VAL A 546 -20.10 -12.44 -3.51
N ALA A 547 -19.86 -13.72 -3.29
CA ALA A 547 -18.55 -14.23 -2.91
C ALA A 547 -17.67 -14.46 -4.14
N THR A 548 -16.46 -13.92 -4.16
CA THR A 548 -15.51 -14.15 -5.25
C THR A 548 -14.05 -13.98 -4.82
N LYS A 549 -13.13 -14.69 -5.48
CA LYS A 549 -11.71 -14.34 -5.50
C LYS A 549 -11.35 -13.34 -6.62
N TYR A 550 -12.26 -13.14 -7.57
CA TYR A 550 -12.14 -12.27 -8.75
C TYR A 550 -12.87 -10.94 -8.56
N VAL A 551 -12.50 -10.20 -7.51
CA VAL A 551 -13.23 -9.01 -7.05
C VAL A 551 -13.29 -7.93 -8.12
N SER A 552 -12.20 -7.70 -8.84
CA SER A 552 -12.09 -6.67 -9.88
C SER A 552 -12.95 -7.04 -11.08
N SER A 553 -12.91 -8.29 -11.51
CA SER A 553 -13.69 -8.80 -12.64
C SER A 553 -15.19 -8.82 -12.32
N ALA A 554 -15.57 -9.32 -11.14
CA ALA A 554 -16.95 -9.31 -10.68
C ALA A 554 -17.51 -7.88 -10.55
N ARG A 555 -16.74 -6.96 -9.94
CA ARG A 555 -17.12 -5.55 -9.82
C ARG A 555 -17.42 -4.92 -11.16
N LYS A 556 -16.53 -5.10 -12.14
CA LYS A 556 -16.71 -4.56 -13.50
C LYS A 556 -17.97 -5.12 -14.17
N HIS A 557 -18.19 -6.44 -14.04
CA HIS A 557 -19.37 -7.10 -14.61
C HIS A 557 -20.69 -6.57 -14.03
N PHE A 558 -20.85 -6.56 -12.69
CA PHE A 558 -22.08 -6.08 -12.06
C PHE A 558 -22.30 -4.58 -12.23
N ALA A 559 -21.23 -3.78 -12.19
CA ALA A 559 -21.31 -2.33 -12.44
C ALA A 559 -21.80 -2.03 -13.88
N ALA A 560 -21.32 -2.77 -14.88
CA ALA A 560 -21.77 -2.62 -16.27
C ALA A 560 -23.27 -2.91 -16.46
N LYS A 561 -23.86 -3.69 -15.54
CA LYS A 561 -25.29 -4.04 -15.52
C LYS A 561 -26.13 -3.13 -14.61
N GLY A 562 -25.51 -2.19 -13.90
CA GLY A 562 -26.20 -1.34 -12.92
C GLY A 562 -26.68 -2.08 -11.66
N VAL A 563 -26.16 -3.29 -11.40
CA VAL A 563 -26.55 -4.12 -10.25
C VAL A 563 -25.66 -3.78 -9.06
N HIS A 564 -26.27 -3.45 -7.93
CA HIS A 564 -25.54 -3.19 -6.68
C HIS A 564 -25.23 -4.51 -5.98
N VAL A 565 -23.95 -4.77 -5.76
CA VAL A 565 -23.47 -6.01 -5.12
C VAL A 565 -22.53 -5.73 -3.95
N ASP A 566 -22.70 -6.48 -2.87
CA ASP A 566 -21.74 -6.57 -1.78
C ASP A 566 -20.74 -7.68 -2.10
N LEU A 567 -19.55 -7.29 -2.56
CA LEU A 567 -18.50 -8.26 -2.90
C LEU A 567 -17.80 -8.74 -1.63
N ILE A 568 -17.89 -10.04 -1.37
CA ILE A 568 -17.21 -10.74 -0.29
C ILE A 568 -15.98 -11.44 -0.88
N LYS A 569 -14.78 -10.95 -0.55
CA LYS A 569 -13.54 -11.55 -1.04
C LYS A 569 -13.27 -12.86 -0.31
N LEU A 570 -13.13 -13.95 -1.06
CA LEU A 570 -12.65 -15.24 -0.55
C LEU A 570 -11.36 -15.66 -1.27
N TYR A 571 -10.60 -16.56 -0.65
CA TYR A 571 -9.34 -17.08 -1.19
C TYR A 571 -9.46 -18.51 -1.73
N GLY A 572 -10.58 -19.19 -1.48
CA GLY A 572 -10.89 -20.54 -1.93
C GLY A 572 -12.27 -20.99 -1.44
N SER A 573 -12.70 -22.19 -1.87
CA SER A 573 -13.97 -22.82 -1.48
C SER A 573 -15.19 -21.93 -1.72
N MET A 574 -15.30 -21.37 -2.92
CA MET A 574 -16.34 -20.40 -3.27
C MET A 574 -17.74 -20.98 -3.10
N GLU A 575 -17.90 -22.25 -3.44
CA GLU A 575 -19.17 -22.96 -3.43
C GLU A 575 -19.78 -23.12 -2.04
N LEU A 576 -18.95 -23.03 -0.99
CA LEU A 576 -19.42 -23.09 0.39
C LEU A 576 -20.18 -21.82 0.81
N ALA A 577 -19.85 -20.67 0.20
CA ALA A 577 -20.37 -19.38 0.66
C ALA A 577 -21.90 -19.29 0.58
N PRO A 578 -22.57 -19.74 -0.50
CA PRO A 578 -24.03 -19.77 -0.52
C PRO A 578 -24.63 -20.83 0.40
N LEU A 579 -23.96 -21.97 0.58
CA LEU A 579 -24.44 -23.06 1.42
C LEU A 579 -24.52 -22.69 2.90
N VAL A 580 -23.61 -21.85 3.39
CA VAL A 580 -23.57 -21.38 4.78
C VAL A 580 -24.24 -20.02 4.99
N GLY A 581 -24.90 -19.49 3.94
CA GLY A 581 -25.59 -18.20 3.99
C GLY A 581 -24.69 -16.95 3.99
N LEU A 582 -23.40 -17.11 3.68
CA LEU A 582 -22.44 -16.01 3.57
C LEU A 582 -22.73 -15.12 2.36
N ALA A 583 -23.14 -15.71 1.23
CA ALA A 583 -23.41 -15.01 -0.02
C ALA A 583 -24.67 -15.55 -0.72
N ASP A 584 -25.29 -14.73 -1.56
CA ASP A 584 -26.45 -15.10 -2.38
C ASP A 584 -25.99 -15.70 -3.72
N ALA A 585 -24.83 -15.26 -4.21
CA ALA A 585 -24.21 -15.74 -5.45
C ALA A 585 -22.69 -15.87 -5.29
N ILE A 586 -22.06 -16.58 -6.22
CA ILE A 586 -20.60 -16.62 -6.37
C ILE A 586 -20.20 -16.19 -7.78
N VAL A 587 -18.98 -15.66 -7.91
CA VAL A 587 -18.29 -15.53 -9.19
C VAL A 587 -17.01 -16.36 -9.14
N ASP A 588 -16.91 -17.39 -9.98
CA ASP A 588 -15.76 -18.28 -10.04
C ASP A 588 -15.54 -18.83 -11.46
N LEU A 589 -14.41 -19.50 -11.66
CA LEU A 589 -14.12 -20.21 -12.91
C LEU A 589 -14.92 -21.50 -13.01
N VAL A 590 -15.57 -21.70 -14.14
CA VAL A 590 -16.35 -22.88 -14.49
C VAL A 590 -15.69 -23.55 -15.70
N SER A 591 -15.36 -24.84 -15.55
CA SER A 591 -14.94 -25.68 -16.66
C SER A 591 -16.09 -26.59 -17.11
N SER A 592 -16.27 -27.74 -16.45
CA SER A 592 -17.38 -28.68 -16.71
C SER A 592 -18.65 -28.44 -15.86
N GLY A 593 -18.59 -27.47 -14.94
CA GLY A 593 -19.66 -27.22 -13.95
C GLY A 593 -19.86 -28.35 -12.92
N GLY A 594 -18.96 -29.34 -12.87
CA GLY A 594 -19.06 -30.48 -11.93
C GLY A 594 -19.07 -30.05 -10.47
N THR A 595 -18.15 -29.16 -10.07
CA THR A 595 -18.04 -28.66 -8.70
C THR A 595 -19.28 -27.87 -8.26
N LEU A 596 -19.86 -27.07 -9.15
CA LEU A 596 -21.10 -26.35 -8.88
C LEU A 596 -22.26 -27.32 -8.61
N ARG A 597 -22.45 -28.32 -9.49
CA ARG A 597 -23.51 -29.32 -9.36
C ARG A 597 -23.38 -30.15 -8.09
N ALA A 598 -22.15 -30.55 -7.73
CA ALA A 598 -21.87 -31.29 -6.50
C ALA A 598 -22.22 -30.51 -5.22
N ASN A 599 -22.30 -29.18 -5.31
CA ASN A 599 -22.62 -28.28 -4.20
C ASN A 599 -23.98 -27.59 -4.37
N SER A 600 -24.89 -28.16 -5.17
CA SER A 600 -26.24 -27.62 -5.39
C SER A 600 -26.28 -26.17 -5.92
N LEU A 601 -25.25 -25.78 -6.68
CA LEU A 601 -25.19 -24.51 -7.40
C LEU A 601 -25.46 -24.71 -8.88
N VAL A 602 -26.05 -23.69 -9.50
CA VAL A 602 -26.29 -23.62 -10.94
C VAL A 602 -25.63 -22.38 -11.50
N GLU A 603 -24.93 -22.55 -12.62
CA GLU A 603 -24.41 -21.43 -13.40
C GLU A 603 -25.57 -20.68 -14.06
N VAL A 604 -25.63 -19.37 -13.85
CA VAL A 604 -26.74 -18.53 -14.35
C VAL A 604 -26.30 -17.50 -15.37
N GLU A 605 -25.03 -17.14 -15.39
CA GLU A 605 -24.54 -16.11 -16.31
C GLU A 605 -23.02 -16.24 -16.56
N PRO A 606 -22.57 -16.41 -17.82
CA PRO A 606 -21.16 -16.32 -18.16
C PRO A 606 -20.71 -14.85 -18.21
N ILE A 607 -19.51 -14.58 -17.65
CA ILE A 607 -18.88 -13.26 -17.66
C ILE A 607 -17.89 -13.14 -18.83
N MET A 608 -16.97 -14.11 -18.96
CA MET A 608 -15.99 -14.12 -20.05
C MET A 608 -15.32 -15.48 -20.21
N GLU A 609 -14.89 -15.78 -21.44
CA GLU A 609 -13.97 -16.89 -21.73
C GLU A 609 -12.55 -16.58 -21.27
N ILE A 610 -11.91 -17.58 -20.66
CA ILE A 610 -10.58 -17.56 -20.08
C ILE A 610 -9.72 -18.62 -20.76
N SER A 611 -8.60 -18.18 -21.32
CA SER A 611 -7.50 -19.02 -21.82
C SER A 611 -6.19 -18.55 -21.19
N SER A 612 -5.16 -19.39 -21.26
CA SER A 612 -3.81 -19.01 -20.81
C SER A 612 -3.06 -18.24 -21.88
N ARG A 613 -2.28 -17.25 -21.45
CA ARG A 613 -1.45 -16.41 -22.31
C ARG A 613 0.01 -16.60 -22.01
N LEU A 614 0.81 -16.54 -23.08
CA LEU A 614 2.24 -16.40 -22.95
C LEU A 614 2.55 -14.95 -22.62
N VAL A 615 3.28 -14.73 -21.53
CA VAL A 615 3.73 -13.40 -21.10
C VAL A 615 5.25 -13.34 -21.13
N VAL A 616 5.80 -12.21 -21.57
CA VAL A 616 7.24 -12.06 -21.81
C VAL A 616 7.75 -10.78 -21.17
N ASN A 617 8.92 -10.88 -20.52
CA ASN A 617 9.61 -9.73 -19.98
C ASN A 617 10.16 -8.86 -21.12
N GLN A 618 9.87 -7.56 -21.10
CA GLN A 618 10.30 -6.65 -22.17
C GLN A 618 11.83 -6.48 -22.27
N ALA A 619 12.55 -6.55 -21.14
CA ALA A 619 14.01 -6.48 -21.14
C ALA A 619 14.62 -7.79 -21.69
N ALA A 620 14.07 -8.95 -21.31
CA ALA A 620 14.48 -10.23 -21.87
C ALA A 620 14.25 -10.29 -23.39
N LEU A 621 13.10 -9.78 -23.87
CA LEU A 621 12.80 -9.70 -25.31
C LEU A 621 13.84 -8.87 -26.08
N LYS A 622 14.42 -7.83 -25.47
CA LYS A 622 15.47 -7.00 -26.07
C LYS A 622 16.85 -7.66 -25.97
N LEU A 623 17.21 -8.16 -24.79
CA LEU A 623 18.57 -8.63 -24.47
C LEU A 623 18.85 -10.08 -24.89
N LYS A 624 17.81 -10.94 -24.89
CA LYS A 624 17.91 -12.38 -25.18
C LYS A 624 17.12 -12.79 -26.42
N ARG A 625 16.85 -11.83 -27.34
CA ARG A 625 16.00 -12.03 -28.52
C ARG A 625 16.35 -13.27 -29.33
N THR A 626 17.64 -13.53 -29.55
CA THR A 626 18.14 -14.67 -30.33
C THR A 626 17.80 -16.02 -29.69
N LYS A 627 17.75 -16.10 -28.36
CA LYS A 627 17.35 -17.31 -27.62
C LYS A 627 15.84 -17.43 -27.47
N LEU A 628 15.13 -16.31 -27.26
CA LEU A 628 13.68 -16.31 -27.05
C LEU A 628 12.88 -16.55 -28.32
N LYS A 629 13.27 -15.93 -29.45
CA LYS A 629 12.47 -15.93 -30.67
C LYS A 629 12.13 -17.35 -31.18
N PRO A 630 13.06 -18.33 -31.23
CA PRO A 630 12.74 -19.69 -31.65
C PRO A 630 11.67 -20.37 -30.76
N VAL A 631 11.74 -20.14 -29.44
CA VAL A 631 10.78 -20.69 -28.47
C VAL A 631 9.40 -20.06 -28.66
N LEU A 632 9.34 -18.73 -28.80
CA LEU A 632 8.08 -18.00 -29.05
C LEU A 632 7.43 -18.47 -30.36
N ASP A 633 8.21 -18.62 -31.43
CA ASP A 633 7.70 -19.05 -32.74
C ASP A 633 7.20 -20.50 -32.71
N ALA A 634 7.84 -21.36 -31.92
CA ALA A 634 7.37 -22.73 -31.70
C ALA A 634 6.05 -22.76 -30.93
N PHE A 635 5.93 -21.95 -29.87
CA PHE A 635 4.68 -21.82 -29.10
C PHE A 635 3.55 -21.28 -29.96
N GLU A 636 3.82 -20.28 -30.81
CA GLU A 636 2.83 -19.70 -31.73
C GLU A 636 2.35 -20.72 -32.78
N ARG A 637 3.26 -21.48 -33.40
CA ARG A 637 2.88 -22.54 -34.35
C ARG A 637 2.12 -23.67 -33.67
N ALA A 638 2.53 -24.07 -32.48
CA ALA A 638 1.89 -25.15 -31.73
C ALA A 638 0.48 -24.77 -31.23
N SER A 639 0.30 -23.52 -30.77
CA SER A 639 -1.01 -23.03 -30.35
C SER A 639 -1.99 -22.82 -31.50
N GLN A 640 -1.50 -22.56 -32.71
CA GLN A 640 -2.30 -22.47 -33.94
C GLN A 640 -2.59 -23.83 -34.57
N GLY A 641 -1.64 -24.78 -34.52
CA GLY A 641 -1.79 -26.14 -35.05
C GLY A 641 -2.70 -27.07 -34.23
N GLY A 642 -2.94 -26.72 -32.96
CA GLY A 642 -3.89 -27.40 -32.06
C GLY A 642 -5.38 -27.15 -32.39
N ALA A 643 -5.69 -26.41 -33.46
CA ALA A 643 -7.07 -26.11 -33.88
C ALA A 643 -7.96 -27.34 -34.12
N HIS A 644 -7.39 -28.56 -34.23
CA HIS A 644 -8.16 -29.81 -34.30
C HIS A 644 -8.61 -30.37 -32.93
N ALA A 645 -8.13 -29.84 -31.80
CA ALA A 645 -8.64 -30.14 -30.46
C ALA A 645 -9.72 -29.14 -29.98
N VAL A 646 -10.08 -28.15 -30.83
CA VAL A 646 -11.02 -27.06 -30.51
C VAL A 646 -12.49 -27.52 -30.51
N ALA A 647 -12.79 -28.77 -30.87
CA ALA A 647 -14.15 -29.31 -30.76
C ALA A 647 -14.68 -29.35 -29.30
N GLY A 648 -13.81 -29.29 -28.29
CA GLY A 648 -14.21 -29.23 -26.88
C GLY A 648 -14.48 -27.83 -26.32
N CYS A 649 -14.16 -26.75 -27.05
CA CYS A 649 -14.32 -25.37 -26.57
C CYS A 649 -15.67 -24.72 -26.96
N HIS A 650 -16.46 -25.35 -27.84
CA HIS A 650 -17.73 -24.78 -28.36
C HIS A 650 -18.97 -25.68 -28.16
N ALA A 651 -18.85 -26.80 -27.45
CA ALA A 651 -19.96 -27.74 -27.27
C ALA A 651 -20.29 -27.88 -25.78
N ASP A 652 -21.22 -27.05 -25.28
CA ASP A 652 -22.15 -27.39 -24.18
C ASP A 652 -23.16 -26.26 -23.88
N THR A 653 -23.74 -25.63 -24.91
CA THR A 653 -24.90 -24.73 -24.75
C THR A 653 -26.15 -25.20 -25.51
N ALA A 654 -26.21 -26.47 -25.91
CA ALA A 654 -27.34 -27.03 -26.65
C ALA A 654 -27.81 -28.38 -26.11
N ALA A 655 -28.14 -28.46 -24.81
CA ALA A 655 -28.94 -29.57 -24.25
C ALA A 655 -29.45 -29.26 -22.82
N ALA A 656 -30.32 -28.26 -22.66
CA ALA A 656 -31.20 -28.14 -21.48
C ALA A 656 -32.40 -27.28 -21.86
N GLY A 657 -33.29 -27.87 -22.65
CA GLY A 657 -34.52 -27.26 -23.15
C GLY A 657 -35.45 -28.33 -23.69
N ALA A 658 -35.97 -29.14 -22.76
CA ALA A 658 -37.18 -29.95 -22.90
C ALA A 658 -37.79 -30.12 -21.51
#